data_AF-A0AAE0T6Y5-F1
#
_entry.id   AF-A0AAE0T6Y5-F1
#
_cell.length_a   1.000
_cell.length_b   1.000
_cell.length_c   1.000
_cell.angle_alpha   90.00
_cell.angle_beta   90.00
_cell.angle_gamma   90.00
#
_symmetry.space_group_name_H-M   'P 1'
#
loop_
_entity.id
_entity.type
_entity.pdbx_description
1 polymer ?
#
loop_
_entity_poly.entity_id
_entity_poly.type
_entity_poly.pdbx_seq_one_letter_code
_entity_poly.pdbx_strand_id
1 'polypeptide(L)'
;MNKPSTNTDSNVNTNNKNDMNPIENIHTIVSETASTNEENLNNIPQTTYLTDEELEHFRDILLAHRNEVVEDLTILYSSLKSEDSAGFNTSYSQHMAEHGTDTLNKEQMFLFIQRDEKYLSYIDKALERIKNKTYGICVASGKPIPKSRLEAVPITASIVTAEDVAEIDKFMTTQLRLTVKELMALAGKGCFDAILEHYGAINLQNKQFAVFCGKGHNGGDALVLSRWLITHGAIVDIIILSSIAELKPDTSDALKILSRFINYSDTLRIIECESELPQNILTKAYHFIIDGILGTGLNHFQPSPLIANAIAFINSKKNKSSIISIDIPTGIHATTGYAITPFIVKADLTCCIGFIKTGFFNNKKFFGSVKLVDIAIPSFITPKNAWNWIDEDFVNSNIPKRKPNSYKGKNGKVFIVAGSQTANNSMMGAAILATRACLELGAGYVTLAVPEQTFALMHQLFPEVILCSQNAENIKNQALQADCILFGCGLGGDFAHHRELLQIILQETSLLQTKLVIDADGINTVGTFKMLNDLKSKQVLLTPHIKEFERIYEVTSSSIETPFNPFKLARSFYDEYHVGVLLKGSPTTICSNNRYYVCSHGTEALATAGTGDILAGIISCIAAQGLDLATASGCATYIHGDAGRRAAKSKTFPPTASDVLANLNL
;
A
#
# COMPACT_ATOMS: atom_id res chain seq x y z
N MET A 1 -50.19 -44.02 -63.36
CA MET A 1 -50.58 -45.44 -63.26
C MET A 1 -49.64 -46.15 -62.29
N ASN A 2 -50.24 -46.77 -61.28
CA ASN A 2 -49.81 -47.88 -60.40
C ASN A 2 -48.60 -47.75 -59.43
N LYS A 3 -48.96 -47.94 -58.14
CA LYS A 3 -48.19 -48.27 -56.91
C LYS A 3 -48.27 -49.82 -56.68
N PRO A 4 -47.77 -50.47 -55.58
CA PRO A 4 -46.84 -50.09 -54.48
C PRO A 4 -45.85 -51.22 -53.98
N SER A 5 -45.04 -50.94 -52.94
CA SER A 5 -44.64 -51.76 -51.74
C SER A 5 -43.18 -51.43 -51.30
N THR A 6 -42.69 -51.38 -50.04
CA THR A 6 -43.17 -51.52 -48.64
C THR A 6 -42.05 -50.98 -47.69
N ASN A 7 -42.42 -50.64 -46.43
CA ASN A 7 -41.62 -50.09 -45.29
C ASN A 7 -40.37 -50.89 -44.83
N THR A 8 -39.40 -50.24 -44.16
CA THR A 8 -39.10 -50.25 -42.69
C THR A 8 -37.68 -49.77 -42.31
N ASP A 9 -37.54 -49.29 -41.07
CA ASP A 9 -36.45 -48.51 -40.43
C ASP A 9 -35.17 -49.24 -39.98
N SER A 10 -34.13 -48.41 -39.72
CA SER A 10 -33.25 -48.38 -38.52
C SER A 10 -31.81 -48.96 -38.53
N ASN A 11 -30.88 -48.06 -38.14
CA ASN A 11 -29.97 -48.15 -36.98
C ASN A 11 -28.43 -48.35 -37.12
N VAL A 12 -27.74 -47.44 -36.39
CA VAL A 12 -26.45 -47.50 -35.68
C VAL A 12 -25.16 -47.10 -36.43
N ASN A 13 -24.58 -46.00 -35.93
CA ASN A 13 -23.29 -45.43 -36.27
C ASN A 13 -22.32 -45.69 -35.09
N THR A 14 -21.07 -46.09 -35.35
CA THR A 14 -20.02 -46.25 -34.33
C THR A 14 -18.75 -45.46 -34.66
N ASN A 15 -18.29 -44.77 -33.63
CA ASN A 15 -17.03 -44.05 -33.38
C ASN A 15 -15.80 -44.33 -34.25
N ASN A 16 -15.06 -43.25 -34.55
CA ASN A 16 -13.61 -43.26 -34.30
C ASN A 16 -13.08 -41.86 -33.93
N LYS A 17 -12.34 -41.82 -32.81
CA LYS A 17 -11.66 -40.66 -32.23
C LYS A 17 -10.34 -40.39 -32.96
N ASN A 18 -10.00 -39.12 -33.17
CA ASN A 18 -8.63 -38.63 -33.28
C ASN A 18 -8.56 -37.30 -32.52
N ASP A 19 -7.98 -37.34 -31.32
CA ASP A 19 -7.70 -36.20 -30.47
C ASP A 19 -6.52 -35.39 -31.03
N MET A 20 -6.74 -34.12 -31.39
CA MET A 20 -5.70 -33.12 -31.61
C MET A 20 -5.77 -32.03 -30.53
N ASN A 21 -4.59 -31.58 -30.08
CA ASN A 21 -4.34 -30.85 -28.84
C ASN A 21 -4.75 -29.36 -28.93
N PRO A 22 -5.42 -28.74 -27.94
CA PRO A 22 -5.98 -27.38 -28.03
C PRO A 22 -4.95 -26.22 -28.01
N ILE A 23 -3.67 -26.52 -27.78
CA ILE A 23 -2.60 -25.53 -27.53
C ILE A 23 -2.17 -24.81 -28.82
N GLU A 24 -2.25 -25.47 -29.99
CA GLU A 24 -1.72 -24.89 -31.24
C GLU A 24 -2.60 -23.77 -31.83
N ASN A 25 -3.88 -23.69 -31.49
CA ASN A 25 -4.79 -22.69 -32.06
C ASN A 25 -4.73 -21.30 -31.40
N ILE A 26 -4.08 -21.15 -30.25
CA ILE A 26 -3.99 -19.86 -29.54
C ILE A 26 -2.83 -19.01 -30.08
N HIS A 27 -1.78 -19.64 -30.62
CA HIS A 27 -0.61 -18.93 -31.16
C HIS A 27 -0.91 -18.11 -32.43
N THR A 28 -1.90 -18.51 -33.23
CA THR A 28 -2.16 -17.92 -34.55
C THR A 28 -3.01 -16.65 -34.50
N ILE A 29 -3.73 -16.40 -33.40
CA ILE A 29 -4.67 -15.25 -33.28
C ILE A 29 -3.97 -14.01 -32.71
N VAL A 30 -2.84 -14.16 -32.01
CA VAL A 30 -2.13 -13.06 -31.35
C VAL A 30 -1.17 -12.32 -32.31
N SER A 31 -0.78 -12.91 -33.43
CA SER A 31 0.24 -12.35 -34.34
C SER A 31 -0.25 -11.23 -35.27
N GLU A 32 -1.55 -10.99 -35.43
CA GLU A 32 -2.06 -10.07 -36.46
C GLU A 32 -2.39 -8.64 -35.97
N THR A 33 -2.27 -8.33 -34.68
CA THR A 33 -2.61 -6.99 -34.13
C THR A 33 -1.41 -6.15 -33.66
N ALA A 34 -0.17 -6.60 -33.88
CA ALA A 34 1.04 -5.97 -33.35
C ALA A 34 1.90 -5.22 -34.39
N SER A 35 1.31 -4.64 -35.43
CA SER A 35 2.05 -3.94 -36.50
C SER A 35 1.77 -2.44 -36.56
N THR A 36 2.02 -1.69 -35.48
CA THR A 36 2.32 -0.24 -35.58
C THR A 36 3.19 0.21 -34.39
N ASN A 37 4.28 0.94 -34.69
CA ASN A 37 5.27 1.58 -33.79
C ASN A 37 6.66 0.91 -33.66
N GLU A 38 7.29 0.54 -34.78
CA GLU A 38 8.71 0.12 -34.82
C GLU A 38 9.73 1.27 -34.92
N GLU A 39 9.33 2.54 -34.87
CA GLU A 39 10.27 3.67 -35.01
C GLU A 39 10.67 4.27 -33.65
N ASN A 40 11.67 3.66 -32.97
CA ASN A 40 12.70 4.33 -32.12
C ASN A 40 13.55 3.35 -31.26
N LEU A 41 13.99 2.22 -31.81
CA LEU A 41 14.80 1.22 -31.05
C LEU A 41 16.33 1.44 -31.13
N ASN A 42 16.81 2.46 -31.83
CA ASN A 42 18.23 2.54 -32.22
C ASN A 42 19.21 3.16 -31.19
N ASN A 43 18.89 3.23 -29.90
CA ASN A 43 19.83 3.81 -28.91
C ASN A 43 19.74 3.25 -27.47
N ILE A 44 19.48 1.94 -27.32
CA ILE A 44 19.50 1.25 -26.03
C ILE A 44 20.80 0.43 -25.95
N PRO A 45 21.55 0.44 -24.83
CA PRO A 45 22.73 -0.42 -24.67
C PRO A 45 22.34 -1.88 -24.93
N GLN A 46 23.05 -2.51 -25.87
CA GLN A 46 22.58 -3.73 -26.53
C GLN A 46 22.78 -5.02 -25.72
N THR A 47 23.37 -4.96 -24.52
CA THR A 47 23.67 -6.15 -23.72
C THR A 47 23.42 -5.90 -22.24
N THR A 48 22.81 -6.88 -21.58
CA THR A 48 22.54 -6.92 -20.15
C THR A 48 23.81 -6.91 -19.30
N TYR A 49 23.67 -6.47 -18.06
CA TYR A 49 24.70 -6.55 -17.02
C TYR A 49 24.66 -7.87 -16.21
N LEU A 50 23.64 -8.69 -16.45
CA LEU A 50 23.42 -9.97 -15.78
C LEU A 50 24.29 -11.09 -16.37
N THR A 51 24.74 -12.02 -15.53
CA THR A 51 25.47 -13.22 -15.99
C THR A 51 24.50 -14.22 -16.65
N ASP A 52 25.04 -15.19 -17.40
CA ASP A 52 24.21 -16.25 -18.00
C ASP A 52 23.51 -17.11 -16.95
N GLU A 53 24.14 -17.33 -15.78
CA GLU A 53 23.54 -18.02 -14.63
C GLU A 53 22.39 -17.21 -14.00
N GLU A 54 22.54 -15.90 -13.91
CA GLU A 54 21.48 -15.00 -13.40
C GLU A 54 20.32 -14.87 -14.38
N LEU A 55 20.61 -14.85 -15.69
CA LEU A 55 19.58 -14.89 -16.72
C LEU A 55 18.76 -16.17 -16.67
N GLU A 56 19.40 -17.31 -16.40
CA GLU A 56 18.69 -18.59 -16.24
C GLU A 56 17.84 -18.61 -14.97
N HIS A 57 18.35 -18.06 -13.85
CA HIS A 57 17.56 -17.88 -12.63
C HIS A 57 16.27 -17.07 -12.88
N PHE A 58 16.38 -15.92 -13.55
CA PHE A 58 15.20 -15.11 -13.89
C PHE A 58 14.29 -15.75 -14.92
N ARG A 59 14.85 -16.56 -15.84
CA ARG A 59 14.09 -17.35 -16.79
C ARG A 59 13.20 -18.37 -16.07
N ASP A 60 13.73 -19.08 -15.08
CA ASP A 60 12.99 -20.07 -14.31
C ASP A 60 11.83 -19.44 -13.54
N ILE A 61 12.07 -18.28 -12.90
CA ILE A 61 11.01 -17.50 -12.22
C ILE A 61 9.91 -17.10 -13.21
N LEU A 62 10.28 -16.54 -14.37
CA LEU A 62 9.31 -16.10 -15.37
C LEU A 62 8.54 -17.28 -15.97
N LEU A 63 9.17 -18.44 -16.16
CA LEU A 63 8.50 -19.66 -16.65
C LEU A 63 7.54 -20.22 -15.60
N ALA A 64 7.88 -20.18 -14.31
CA ALA A 64 6.98 -20.58 -13.23
C ALA A 64 5.71 -19.71 -13.23
N HIS A 65 5.85 -18.39 -13.26
CA HIS A 65 4.71 -17.47 -13.35
C HIS A 65 3.91 -17.63 -14.65
N ARG A 66 4.59 -17.88 -15.77
CA ARG A 66 3.91 -18.14 -17.05
C ARG A 66 2.99 -19.36 -16.96
N ASN A 67 3.46 -20.43 -16.34
CA ASN A 67 2.70 -21.68 -16.20
C ASN A 67 1.47 -21.49 -15.31
N GLU A 68 1.61 -20.77 -14.20
CA GLU A 68 0.50 -20.41 -13.29
C GLU A 68 -0.60 -19.63 -14.02
N VAL A 69 -0.24 -18.56 -14.74
CA VAL A 69 -1.20 -17.72 -15.48
C VAL A 69 -1.90 -18.50 -16.60
N VAL A 70 -1.19 -19.41 -17.27
CA VAL A 70 -1.78 -20.27 -18.31
C VAL A 70 -2.77 -21.28 -17.71
N GLU A 71 -2.47 -21.82 -16.52
CA GLU A 71 -3.38 -22.70 -15.79
C GLU A 71 -4.66 -21.96 -15.39
N ASP A 72 -4.53 -20.76 -14.83
CA ASP A 72 -5.66 -19.89 -14.46
C ASP A 72 -6.54 -19.53 -15.66
N LEU A 73 -5.93 -19.11 -16.78
CA LEU A 73 -6.65 -18.84 -18.03
C LEU A 73 -7.39 -20.10 -18.53
N THR A 74 -6.76 -21.26 -18.45
CA THR A 74 -7.38 -22.53 -18.86
C THR A 74 -8.62 -22.84 -18.02
N ILE A 75 -8.54 -22.62 -16.71
CA ILE A 75 -9.67 -22.77 -15.79
C ILE A 75 -10.78 -21.77 -16.15
N LEU A 76 -10.45 -20.49 -16.30
CA LEU A 76 -11.43 -19.44 -16.63
C LEU A 76 -12.16 -19.71 -17.96
N TYR A 77 -11.43 -20.09 -19.01
CA TYR A 77 -12.03 -20.46 -20.29
C TYR A 77 -12.88 -21.73 -20.21
N SER A 78 -12.46 -22.72 -19.41
CA SER A 78 -13.24 -23.95 -19.23
C SER A 78 -14.56 -23.69 -18.53
N SER A 79 -14.56 -22.81 -17.52
CA SER A 79 -15.76 -22.38 -16.80
C SER A 79 -16.72 -21.62 -17.72
N LEU A 80 -16.23 -20.70 -18.56
CA LEU A 80 -17.05 -20.02 -19.58
C LEU A 80 -17.68 -20.99 -20.58
N LYS A 81 -16.95 -22.01 -21.03
CA LYS A 81 -17.47 -23.02 -21.96
C LYS A 81 -18.48 -23.97 -21.31
N SER A 82 -18.30 -24.28 -20.03
CA SER A 82 -19.18 -25.21 -19.31
C SER A 82 -20.59 -24.63 -19.15
N GLU A 83 -20.72 -23.32 -18.92
CA GLU A 83 -21.99 -22.62 -18.79
C GLU A 83 -22.76 -22.50 -20.12
N ASP A 84 -22.06 -22.43 -21.25
CA ASP A 84 -22.71 -22.39 -22.58
C ASP A 84 -23.16 -23.79 -23.06
N SER A 85 -22.58 -24.87 -22.51
CA SER A 85 -22.90 -26.26 -22.88
C SER A 85 -24.05 -26.89 -22.08
N ALA A 86 -24.52 -26.24 -21.02
CA ALA A 86 -25.62 -26.71 -20.16
C ALA A 86 -27.03 -26.39 -20.73
N GLY A 87 -27.14 -26.13 -22.03
CA GLY A 87 -28.41 -25.84 -22.70
C GLY A 87 -28.73 -26.86 -23.78
N PHE A 88 -29.36 -27.98 -23.42
CA PHE A 88 -30.42 -28.67 -24.19
C PHE A 88 -30.86 -29.96 -23.46
N ASN A 89 -31.56 -29.81 -22.31
CA ASN A 89 -32.77 -30.60 -22.01
C ASN A 89 -33.39 -30.25 -20.65
N THR A 90 -34.73 -30.17 -20.67
CA THR A 90 -35.71 -30.11 -19.57
C THR A 90 -36.10 -28.76 -18.95
N SER A 91 -37.19 -28.23 -19.51
CA SER A 91 -38.33 -27.47 -18.96
C SER A 91 -38.23 -26.66 -17.64
N TYR A 92 -38.27 -25.33 -17.82
CA TYR A 92 -39.10 -24.31 -17.13
C TYR A 92 -39.10 -24.19 -15.59
N SER A 93 -38.28 -23.24 -15.11
CA SER A 93 -38.63 -22.18 -14.15
C SER A 93 -37.46 -21.17 -14.07
N GLN A 94 -37.37 -20.21 -15.00
CA GLN A 94 -36.29 -19.21 -15.00
C GLN A 94 -36.67 -17.97 -14.19
N HIS A 95 -35.96 -17.72 -13.09
CA HIS A 95 -36.01 -16.43 -12.40
C HIS A 95 -35.11 -15.41 -13.11
N MET A 96 -35.65 -14.22 -13.42
CA MET A 96 -34.90 -13.07 -13.99
C MET A 96 -33.67 -12.64 -13.14
N ALA A 97 -33.60 -13.08 -11.87
CA ALA A 97 -32.47 -12.83 -10.98
C ALA A 97 -31.27 -13.76 -11.22
N GLU A 98 -31.49 -15.00 -11.67
CA GLU A 98 -30.41 -15.94 -12.02
C GLU A 98 -29.72 -15.48 -13.31
N HIS A 99 -30.48 -15.06 -14.32
CA HIS A 99 -29.93 -14.48 -15.56
C HIS A 99 -29.09 -13.22 -15.34
N GLY A 100 -29.48 -12.34 -14.40
CA GLY A 100 -28.68 -11.16 -14.05
C GLY A 100 -27.39 -11.50 -13.30
N THR A 101 -27.40 -12.56 -12.50
CA THR A 101 -26.24 -13.05 -11.76
C THR A 101 -25.26 -13.76 -12.69
N ASP A 102 -25.75 -14.58 -13.62
CA ASP A 102 -24.94 -15.27 -14.61
C ASP A 102 -24.31 -14.30 -15.63
N THR A 103 -25.05 -13.27 -16.04
CA THR A 103 -24.51 -12.21 -16.92
C THR A 103 -23.40 -11.42 -16.23
N LEU A 104 -23.59 -11.06 -14.95
CA LEU A 104 -22.57 -10.36 -14.16
C LEU A 104 -21.33 -11.24 -13.92
N ASN A 105 -21.51 -12.54 -13.67
CA ASN A 105 -20.41 -13.50 -13.52
C ASN A 105 -19.62 -13.64 -14.83
N LYS A 106 -20.30 -13.73 -15.99
CA LYS A 106 -19.65 -13.76 -17.30
C LYS A 106 -18.89 -12.47 -17.61
N GLU A 107 -19.44 -11.30 -17.29
CA GLU A 107 -18.75 -10.02 -17.44
C GLU A 107 -17.50 -9.93 -16.55
N GLN A 108 -17.58 -10.41 -15.30
CA GLN A 108 -16.45 -10.48 -14.39
C GLN A 108 -15.36 -11.43 -14.89
N MET A 109 -15.74 -12.62 -15.38
CA MET A 109 -14.81 -13.59 -15.95
C MET A 109 -14.09 -13.05 -17.19
N PHE A 110 -14.79 -12.29 -18.05
CA PHE A 110 -14.18 -11.67 -19.22
C PHE A 110 -13.14 -10.61 -18.83
N LEU A 111 -13.38 -9.83 -17.77
CA LEU A 111 -12.40 -8.90 -17.22
C LEU A 111 -11.16 -9.60 -16.65
N PHE A 112 -11.34 -10.76 -16.01
CA PHE A 112 -10.21 -11.56 -15.51
C PHE A 112 -9.37 -12.12 -16.66
N ILE A 113 -10.01 -12.65 -17.70
CA ILE A 113 -9.31 -13.11 -18.91
C ILE A 113 -8.49 -11.99 -19.54
N GLN A 114 -9.08 -10.80 -19.76
CA GLN A 114 -8.35 -9.67 -20.36
C GLN A 114 -7.15 -9.23 -19.53
N ARG A 115 -7.26 -9.28 -18.20
CA ARG A 115 -6.17 -8.94 -17.28
C ARG A 115 -5.03 -9.97 -17.40
N ASP A 116 -5.37 -11.25 -17.37
CA ASP A 116 -4.40 -12.35 -17.32
C ASP A 116 -3.71 -12.54 -18.68
N GLU A 117 -4.43 -12.33 -19.80
CA GLU A 117 -3.84 -12.24 -21.15
C GLU A 117 -2.82 -11.10 -21.25
N LYS A 118 -3.14 -9.92 -20.71
CA LYS A 118 -2.23 -8.77 -20.70
C LYS A 118 -0.98 -9.05 -19.86
N TYR A 119 -1.15 -9.73 -18.73
CA TYR A 119 -0.03 -10.11 -17.86
C TYR A 119 0.86 -11.16 -18.53
N LEU A 120 0.27 -12.17 -19.17
CA LEU A 120 0.99 -13.17 -19.97
C LEU A 120 1.83 -12.52 -21.07
N SER A 121 1.29 -11.51 -21.77
CA SER A 121 2.03 -10.72 -22.77
C SER A 121 3.29 -10.04 -22.21
N TYR A 122 3.27 -9.59 -20.95
CA TYR A 122 4.45 -9.00 -20.32
C TYR A 122 5.51 -10.04 -19.98
N ILE A 123 5.10 -11.22 -19.53
CA ILE A 123 6.00 -12.34 -19.23
C ILE A 123 6.69 -12.83 -20.51
N ASP A 124 5.93 -13.00 -21.60
CA ASP A 124 6.49 -13.45 -22.88
C ASP A 124 7.51 -12.45 -23.44
N LYS A 125 7.23 -11.13 -23.35
CA LYS A 125 8.19 -10.08 -23.72
C LYS A 125 9.44 -10.08 -22.84
N ALA A 126 9.32 -10.43 -21.56
CA ALA A 126 10.46 -10.55 -20.66
C ALA A 126 11.33 -11.76 -21.02
N LEU A 127 10.73 -12.91 -21.31
CA LEU A 127 11.41 -14.14 -21.77
C LEU A 127 12.15 -13.93 -23.09
N GLU A 128 11.54 -13.21 -24.03
CA GLU A 128 12.18 -12.84 -25.30
C GLU A 128 13.41 -11.96 -25.07
N ARG A 129 13.33 -11.02 -24.12
CA ARG A 129 14.46 -10.16 -23.76
C ARG A 129 15.58 -10.91 -23.04
N ILE A 130 15.27 -11.98 -22.31
CA ILE A 130 16.29 -12.90 -21.77
C ILE A 130 17.03 -13.58 -22.91
N LYS A 131 16.29 -14.15 -23.88
CA LYS A 131 16.86 -14.80 -25.07
C LYS A 131 17.77 -13.85 -25.86
N ASN A 132 17.38 -12.58 -25.97
CA ASN A 132 18.14 -11.56 -26.69
C ASN A 132 19.23 -10.89 -25.83
N LYS A 133 19.50 -11.39 -24.61
CA LYS A 133 20.46 -10.81 -23.65
C LYS A 133 20.26 -9.30 -23.38
N THR A 134 19.01 -8.84 -23.37
CA THR A 134 18.63 -7.43 -23.06
C THR A 134 17.76 -7.29 -21.80
N TYR A 135 17.46 -8.41 -21.12
CA TYR A 135 16.75 -8.42 -19.83
C TYR A 135 17.58 -7.78 -18.72
N GLY A 136 16.95 -7.11 -17.74
CA GLY A 136 17.66 -6.35 -16.72
C GLY A 136 18.08 -4.93 -17.12
N ILE A 137 17.83 -4.50 -18.36
CA ILE A 137 17.99 -3.11 -18.80
C ILE A 137 16.61 -2.43 -18.90
N CYS A 138 16.46 -1.20 -18.42
CA CYS A 138 15.20 -0.48 -18.52
C CYS A 138 14.93 -0.05 -19.97
N VAL A 139 13.81 -0.49 -20.57
CA VAL A 139 13.43 -0.14 -21.96
C VAL A 139 13.26 1.38 -22.13
N ALA A 140 12.78 2.08 -21.09
CA ALA A 140 12.53 3.51 -21.15
C ALA A 140 13.78 4.38 -20.92
N SER A 141 14.79 3.87 -20.20
CA SER A 141 15.95 4.68 -19.77
C SER A 141 17.31 4.13 -20.17
N GLY A 142 17.40 2.90 -20.68
CA GLY A 142 18.65 2.23 -21.02
C GLY A 142 19.54 1.86 -19.82
N LYS A 143 19.11 2.13 -18.58
CA LYS A 143 19.91 1.88 -17.36
C LYS A 143 19.69 0.45 -16.82
N PRO A 144 20.70 -0.15 -16.14
CA PRO A 144 20.53 -1.37 -15.36
C PRO A 144 19.39 -1.25 -14.34
N ILE A 145 18.51 -2.25 -14.30
CA ILE A 145 17.47 -2.43 -13.27
C ILE A 145 18.08 -3.31 -12.17
N PRO A 146 18.12 -2.89 -10.90
CA PRO A 146 18.71 -3.69 -9.81
C PRO A 146 18.14 -5.11 -9.72
N LYS A 147 18.98 -6.10 -9.37
CA LYS A 147 18.57 -7.52 -9.26
C LYS A 147 17.41 -7.74 -8.29
N SER A 148 17.46 -7.09 -7.12
CA SER A 148 16.36 -7.10 -6.15
C SER A 148 15.03 -6.62 -6.73
N ARG A 149 15.06 -5.73 -7.73
CA ARG A 149 13.87 -5.23 -8.44
C ARG A 149 13.43 -6.14 -9.60
N LEU A 150 14.32 -6.96 -10.14
CA LEU A 150 13.99 -8.00 -11.11
C LEU A 150 13.39 -9.23 -10.41
N GLU A 151 13.82 -9.48 -9.17
CA GLU A 151 13.27 -10.49 -8.25
C GLU A 151 11.93 -10.04 -7.66
N ALA A 152 11.79 -8.75 -7.34
CA ALA A 152 10.55 -8.20 -6.84
C ALA A 152 9.52 -8.01 -7.96
N VAL A 153 8.37 -8.66 -7.82
CA VAL A 153 7.16 -8.18 -8.48
C VAL A 153 6.90 -6.77 -7.92
N PRO A 154 6.76 -5.72 -8.76
CA PRO A 154 6.48 -4.37 -8.26
C PRO A 154 5.03 -4.33 -7.80
N ILE A 155 4.79 -4.86 -6.61
CA ILE A 155 3.55 -4.71 -5.87
C ILE A 155 3.90 -3.75 -4.74
N THR A 156 3.34 -2.54 -4.80
CA THR A 156 3.25 -1.71 -3.61
C THR A 156 2.63 -2.58 -2.51
N ALA A 157 3.36 -2.81 -1.41
CA ALA A 157 2.88 -3.67 -0.33
C ALA A 157 1.48 -3.19 0.08
N SER A 158 0.50 -4.07 -0.14
CA SER A 158 -0.88 -3.81 0.25
C SER A 158 -0.96 -3.83 1.77
N ILE A 159 -1.59 -2.81 2.32
CA ILE A 159 -1.76 -2.58 3.74
C ILE A 159 -3.23 -2.69 4.04
N VAL A 160 -3.53 -3.46 5.09
CA VAL A 160 -4.90 -3.82 5.42
C VAL A 160 -5.15 -3.60 6.91
N THR A 161 -6.41 -3.55 7.31
CA THR A 161 -6.79 -3.55 8.72
C THR A 161 -6.71 -4.97 9.30
N ALA A 162 -6.80 -5.11 10.62
CA ALA A 162 -6.88 -6.44 11.24
C ALA A 162 -8.18 -7.16 10.85
N GLU A 163 -9.25 -6.39 10.69
CA GLU A 163 -10.55 -6.86 10.21
C GLU A 163 -10.45 -7.43 8.80
N ASP A 164 -9.78 -6.72 7.88
CA ASP A 164 -9.52 -7.21 6.52
C ASP A 164 -8.72 -8.53 6.54
N VAL A 165 -7.70 -8.66 7.40
CA VAL A 165 -6.93 -9.92 7.55
C VAL A 165 -7.84 -11.07 8.00
N ALA A 166 -8.73 -10.82 8.96
CA ALA A 166 -9.67 -11.83 9.43
C ALA A 166 -10.64 -12.29 8.32
N GLU A 167 -11.06 -11.38 7.45
CA GLU A 167 -11.87 -11.72 6.27
C GLU A 167 -11.09 -12.53 5.24
N ILE A 168 -9.82 -12.18 5.01
CA ILE A 168 -8.91 -12.91 4.13
C ILE A 168 -8.66 -14.33 4.66
N ASP A 169 -8.33 -14.48 5.94
CA ASP A 169 -8.13 -15.79 6.58
C ASP A 169 -9.40 -16.66 6.48
N LYS A 170 -10.57 -16.04 6.67
CA LYS A 170 -11.86 -16.72 6.47
C LYS A 170 -12.06 -17.14 5.02
N PHE A 171 -11.68 -16.31 4.04
CA PHE A 171 -11.77 -16.67 2.63
C PHE A 171 -10.82 -17.84 2.28
N MET A 172 -9.56 -17.76 2.73
CA MET A 172 -8.54 -18.81 2.55
C MET A 172 -9.04 -20.16 3.10
N THR A 173 -9.63 -20.15 4.30
CA THR A 173 -10.08 -21.37 4.96
C THR A 173 -11.40 -21.93 4.42
N THR A 174 -12.34 -21.07 4.02
CA THR A 174 -13.67 -21.51 3.57
C THR A 174 -13.77 -21.76 2.08
N GLN A 175 -13.23 -20.85 1.25
CA GLN A 175 -13.35 -20.90 -0.20
C GLN A 175 -12.19 -21.68 -0.82
N LEU A 176 -10.95 -21.37 -0.41
CA LEU A 176 -9.75 -22.04 -0.92
C LEU A 176 -9.40 -23.33 -0.15
N ARG A 177 -10.14 -23.61 0.93
CA ARG A 177 -10.05 -24.85 1.73
C ARG A 177 -8.67 -25.13 2.32
N LEU A 178 -7.85 -24.09 2.50
CA LEU A 178 -6.61 -24.19 3.26
C LEU A 178 -6.94 -24.38 4.74
N THR A 179 -6.24 -25.28 5.39
CA THR A 179 -6.40 -25.50 6.83
C THR A 179 -5.62 -24.45 7.61
N VAL A 180 -6.09 -24.12 8.82
CA VAL A 180 -5.35 -23.25 9.75
C VAL A 180 -3.94 -23.80 10.01
N LYS A 181 -3.78 -25.13 10.01
CA LYS A 181 -2.48 -25.79 10.18
C LYS A 181 -1.51 -25.53 9.03
N GLU A 182 -1.99 -25.49 7.79
CA GLU A 182 -1.17 -25.17 6.62
C GLU A 182 -0.70 -23.72 6.66
N LEU A 183 -1.62 -22.78 6.97
CA LEU A 183 -1.26 -21.37 7.12
C LEU A 183 -0.28 -21.15 8.29
N MET A 184 -0.52 -21.80 9.43
CA MET A 184 0.37 -21.76 10.61
C MET A 184 1.75 -22.37 10.31
N ALA A 185 1.82 -23.43 9.48
CA ALA A 185 3.08 -24.02 9.05
C ALA A 185 3.92 -23.05 8.22
N LEU A 186 3.28 -22.33 7.29
CA LEU A 186 3.91 -21.27 6.49
C LEU A 186 4.35 -20.10 7.37
N ALA A 187 3.47 -19.62 8.25
CA ALA A 187 3.76 -18.52 9.18
C ALA A 187 4.97 -18.84 10.07
N GLY A 188 4.99 -19.99 10.73
CA GLY A 188 6.09 -20.37 11.61
C GLY A 188 7.42 -20.58 10.87
N LYS A 189 7.40 -21.13 9.65
CA LYS A 189 8.60 -21.24 8.80
C LYS A 189 9.06 -19.86 8.31
N GLY A 190 8.16 -19.03 7.83
CA GLY A 190 8.52 -17.69 7.37
C GLY A 190 9.06 -16.81 8.50
N CYS A 191 8.54 -16.94 9.74
CA CYS A 191 9.14 -16.31 10.91
C CYS A 191 10.58 -16.79 11.15
N PHE A 192 10.84 -18.10 11.00
CA PHE A 192 12.18 -18.65 11.12
C PHE A 192 13.13 -18.05 10.06
N ASP A 193 12.69 -17.98 8.81
CA ASP A 193 13.48 -17.39 7.73
C ASP A 193 13.74 -15.90 7.94
N ALA A 194 12.74 -15.15 8.38
CA ALA A 194 12.87 -13.73 8.71
C ALA A 194 13.89 -13.49 9.84
N ILE A 195 13.93 -14.37 10.86
CA ILE A 195 14.93 -14.31 11.94
C ILE A 195 16.34 -14.57 11.39
N LEU A 196 16.51 -15.61 10.57
CA LEU A 196 17.81 -15.94 9.98
C LEU A 196 18.32 -14.83 9.04
N GLU A 197 17.45 -14.26 8.23
CA GLU A 197 17.77 -13.16 7.32
C GLU A 197 18.18 -11.91 8.12
N HIS A 198 17.38 -11.53 9.12
CA HIS A 198 17.60 -10.29 9.88
C HIS A 198 18.92 -10.29 10.67
N TYR A 199 19.28 -11.43 11.26
CA TYR A 199 20.49 -11.53 12.07
C TYR A 199 21.69 -12.18 11.35
N GLY A 200 21.57 -12.45 10.05
CA GLY A 200 22.68 -12.85 9.18
C GLY A 200 23.11 -14.32 9.32
N ALA A 201 22.25 -15.25 8.90
CA ALA A 201 22.50 -16.71 8.86
C ALA A 201 23.22 -17.22 10.13
N ILE A 202 22.70 -16.82 11.29
CA ILE A 202 23.32 -17.15 12.58
C ILE A 202 23.45 -18.67 12.69
N ASN A 203 24.61 -19.13 13.14
CA ASN A 203 24.73 -20.49 13.65
C ASN A 203 23.86 -20.65 14.91
N LEU A 204 22.70 -21.31 14.75
CA LEU A 204 21.74 -21.55 15.82
C LEU A 204 22.20 -22.60 16.83
N GLN A 205 23.32 -23.30 16.56
CA GLN A 205 23.85 -24.33 17.46
C GLN A 205 24.04 -23.78 18.88
N ASN A 206 23.36 -24.40 19.84
CA ASN A 206 23.38 -24.09 21.27
C ASN A 206 22.85 -22.68 21.63
N LYS A 207 22.22 -21.95 20.69
CA LYS A 207 21.56 -20.67 21.00
C LYS A 207 20.31 -20.93 21.83
N GLN A 208 20.16 -20.15 22.89
CA GLN A 208 19.08 -20.28 23.87
C GLN A 208 17.91 -19.39 23.48
N PHE A 209 16.74 -19.98 23.31
CA PHE A 209 15.48 -19.31 23.02
C PHE A 209 14.48 -19.51 24.16
N ALA A 210 13.81 -18.43 24.56
CA ALA A 210 12.58 -18.50 25.35
C ALA A 210 11.40 -18.17 24.43
N VAL A 211 10.44 -19.07 24.31
CA VAL A 211 9.27 -18.88 23.46
C VAL A 211 8.04 -18.77 24.34
N PHE A 212 7.48 -17.57 24.42
CA PHE A 212 6.25 -17.31 25.18
C PHE A 212 5.05 -17.55 24.27
N CYS A 213 4.28 -18.58 24.57
CA CYS A 213 3.11 -19.01 23.81
C CYS A 213 1.82 -18.65 24.54
N GLY A 214 0.95 -17.89 23.88
CA GLY A 214 -0.44 -17.75 24.32
C GLY A 214 -1.31 -18.89 23.83
N LYS A 215 -2.60 -18.86 24.22
CA LYS A 215 -3.56 -19.93 23.86
C LYS A 215 -4.09 -19.91 22.43
N GLY A 216 -3.93 -18.78 21.73
CA GLY A 216 -4.46 -18.54 20.39
C GLY A 216 -3.56 -19.06 19.25
N HIS A 217 -3.88 -18.67 18.01
CA HIS A 217 -3.11 -19.05 16.83
C HIS A 217 -1.69 -18.47 16.84
N ASN A 218 -1.48 -17.26 17.37
CA ASN A 218 -0.13 -16.68 17.51
C ASN A 218 0.81 -17.55 18.36
N GLY A 219 0.26 -18.23 19.37
CA GLY A 219 1.00 -19.23 20.14
C GLY A 219 1.32 -20.46 19.32
N GLY A 220 0.41 -20.87 18.43
CA GLY A 220 0.62 -21.96 17.47
C GLY A 220 1.75 -21.65 16.47
N ASP A 221 1.76 -20.43 15.91
CA ASP A 221 2.84 -19.96 15.03
C ASP A 221 4.20 -20.03 15.75
N ALA A 222 4.24 -19.64 17.03
CA ALA A 222 5.43 -19.73 17.88
C ALA A 222 5.89 -21.18 18.13
N LEU A 223 4.95 -22.11 18.28
CA LEU A 223 5.25 -23.54 18.41
C LEU A 223 5.79 -24.12 17.09
N VAL A 224 5.23 -23.74 15.94
CA VAL A 224 5.78 -24.14 14.63
C VAL A 224 7.19 -23.57 14.45
N LEU A 225 7.41 -22.29 14.75
CA LEU A 225 8.74 -21.67 14.76
C LEU A 225 9.71 -22.44 15.66
N SER A 226 9.27 -22.83 16.87
CA SER A 226 10.10 -23.60 17.82
C SER A 226 10.60 -24.91 17.22
N ARG A 227 9.77 -25.62 16.45
CA ARG A 227 10.17 -26.83 15.74
C ARG A 227 11.33 -26.56 14.76
N TRP A 228 11.25 -25.47 14.01
CA TRP A 228 12.32 -25.07 13.08
C TRP A 228 13.61 -24.72 13.84
N LEU A 229 13.52 -23.97 14.94
CA LEU A 229 14.67 -23.63 15.77
C LEU A 229 15.39 -24.89 16.31
N ILE A 230 14.65 -25.84 16.86
CA ILE A 230 15.19 -27.07 17.45
C ILE A 230 15.89 -27.93 16.39
N THR A 231 15.25 -28.10 15.23
CA THR A 231 15.81 -28.90 14.13
C THR A 231 17.07 -28.28 13.51
N HIS A 232 17.36 -27.02 13.82
CA HIS A 232 18.57 -26.31 13.42
C HIS A 232 19.56 -26.11 14.59
N GLY A 233 19.42 -26.88 15.67
CA GLY A 233 20.40 -26.95 16.76
C GLY A 233 20.23 -25.93 17.89
N ALA A 234 19.13 -25.16 17.89
CA ALA A 234 18.81 -24.28 19.00
C ALA A 234 18.33 -25.06 20.24
N ILE A 235 18.50 -24.44 21.41
CA ILE A 235 17.96 -24.91 22.68
C ILE A 235 16.78 -24.01 23.04
N VAL A 236 15.59 -24.61 23.16
CA VAL A 236 14.32 -23.90 23.25
C VAL A 236 13.59 -24.25 24.55
N ASP A 237 13.26 -23.21 25.32
CA ASP A 237 12.27 -23.30 26.38
C ASP A 237 10.95 -22.72 25.88
N ILE A 238 9.91 -23.55 25.85
CA ILE A 238 8.55 -23.14 25.49
C ILE A 238 7.76 -22.90 26.77
N ILE A 239 7.30 -21.67 26.96
CA ILE A 239 6.53 -21.22 28.12
C ILE A 239 5.10 -20.98 27.67
N ILE A 240 4.20 -21.88 28.06
CA ILE A 240 2.77 -21.79 27.75
C ILE A 240 2.10 -20.98 28.86
N LEU A 241 1.51 -19.84 28.52
CA LEU A 241 0.91 -18.89 29.47
C LEU A 241 -0.59 -19.13 29.71
N SER A 242 -0.99 -20.39 29.70
CA SER A 242 -2.34 -20.88 30.00
C SER A 242 -2.26 -22.35 30.38
N SER A 243 -3.37 -22.93 30.81
CA SER A 243 -3.48 -24.39 30.80
C SER A 243 -3.42 -24.92 29.36
N ILE A 244 -2.78 -26.07 29.15
CA ILE A 244 -2.71 -26.77 27.86
C ILE A 244 -4.11 -27.12 27.36
N ALA A 245 -5.07 -27.36 28.26
CA ALA A 245 -6.46 -27.65 27.92
C ALA A 245 -7.19 -26.44 27.29
N GLU A 246 -6.69 -25.22 27.49
CA GLU A 246 -7.26 -24.00 26.92
C GLU A 246 -6.70 -23.62 25.54
N LEU A 247 -5.68 -24.35 25.06
CA LEU A 247 -5.12 -24.10 23.74
C LEU A 247 -6.16 -24.34 22.66
N LYS A 248 -6.19 -23.46 21.64
CA LYS A 248 -6.96 -23.72 20.44
C LYS A 248 -6.55 -25.06 19.80
N PRO A 249 -7.47 -25.77 19.11
CA PRO A 249 -7.19 -27.10 18.55
C PRO A 249 -5.92 -27.16 17.70
N ASP A 250 -5.72 -26.20 16.79
CA ASP A 250 -4.54 -26.15 15.91
C ASP A 250 -3.24 -25.87 16.69
N THR A 251 -3.30 -24.99 17.70
CA THR A 251 -2.19 -24.71 18.63
C THR A 251 -1.85 -25.95 19.47
N SER A 252 -2.86 -26.67 19.96
CA SER A 252 -2.69 -27.93 20.69
C SER A 252 -2.01 -29.00 19.81
N ASP A 253 -2.39 -29.09 18.54
CA ASP A 253 -1.78 -30.03 17.60
C ASP A 253 -0.32 -29.70 17.30
N ALA A 254 0.04 -28.42 17.16
CA ALA A 254 1.44 -27.99 17.07
C ALA A 254 2.24 -28.40 18.32
N LEU A 255 1.65 -28.26 19.52
CA LEU A 255 2.27 -28.68 20.77
C LEU A 255 2.47 -30.19 20.85
N LYS A 256 1.50 -31.00 20.41
CA LYS A 256 1.58 -32.47 20.40
C LYS A 256 2.73 -32.98 19.51
N ILE A 257 3.10 -32.25 18.46
CA ILE A 257 4.26 -32.60 17.64
C ILE A 257 5.54 -32.39 18.46
N LEU A 258 5.68 -31.23 19.10
CA LEU A 258 6.85 -30.89 19.92
C LEU A 258 6.99 -31.76 21.17
N SER A 259 5.89 -32.16 21.81
CA SER A 259 5.96 -33.03 23.00
C SER A 259 6.59 -34.38 22.69
N ARG A 260 6.49 -34.85 21.44
CA ARG A 260 7.19 -36.07 20.99
C ARG A 260 8.71 -35.88 20.91
N PHE A 261 9.20 -34.65 20.69
CA PHE A 261 10.63 -34.37 20.56
C PHE A 261 11.35 -34.51 21.90
N ILE A 262 10.66 -34.30 23.02
CA ILE A 262 11.24 -34.42 24.38
C ILE A 262 11.86 -35.80 24.60
N ASN A 263 11.29 -36.85 23.99
CA ASN A 263 11.83 -38.21 24.12
C ASN A 263 13.10 -38.46 23.29
N TYR A 264 13.48 -37.52 22.41
CA TYR A 264 14.58 -37.67 21.46
C TYR A 264 15.59 -36.52 21.51
N SER A 265 15.33 -35.46 22.28
CA SER A 265 16.21 -34.29 22.37
C SER A 265 16.12 -33.61 23.74
N ASP A 266 17.30 -33.34 24.32
CA ASP A 266 17.45 -32.51 25.52
C ASP A 266 17.43 -31.00 25.22
N THR A 267 17.30 -30.62 23.95
CA THR A 267 17.29 -29.21 23.51
C THR A 267 15.91 -28.56 23.64
N LEU A 268 14.88 -29.27 24.11
CA LEU A 268 13.53 -28.75 24.29
C LEU A 268 13.04 -28.95 25.73
N ARG A 269 12.52 -27.88 26.34
CA ARG A 269 11.68 -27.96 27.53
C ARG A 269 10.34 -27.29 27.27
N ILE A 270 9.25 -27.93 27.69
CA ILE A 270 7.90 -27.38 27.63
C ILE A 270 7.42 -27.14 29.06
N ILE A 271 6.96 -25.92 29.33
CA ILE A 271 6.63 -25.43 30.68
C ILE A 271 5.25 -24.80 30.63
N GLU A 272 4.29 -25.45 31.27
CA GLU A 272 2.93 -24.95 31.47
C GLU A 272 2.91 -24.01 32.69
N CYS A 273 2.42 -22.79 32.50
CA CYS A 273 2.30 -21.77 33.54
C CYS A 273 0.84 -21.31 33.62
N GLU A 274 0.18 -21.59 34.74
CA GLU A 274 -1.21 -21.15 34.97
C GLU A 274 -1.28 -19.86 35.82
N SER A 275 -0.34 -19.66 36.74
CA SER A 275 -0.38 -18.56 37.71
C SER A 275 0.85 -17.65 37.65
N GLU A 276 2.05 -18.22 37.61
CA GLU A 276 3.31 -17.48 37.67
C GLU A 276 4.41 -18.09 36.79
N LEU A 277 5.42 -17.26 36.48
CA LEU A 277 6.61 -17.73 35.77
C LEU A 277 7.59 -18.39 36.75
N PRO A 278 8.10 -19.58 36.46
CA PRO A 278 8.97 -20.28 37.39
C PRO A 278 10.36 -19.63 37.47
N GLN A 279 10.97 -19.66 38.66
CA GLN A 279 12.21 -18.95 38.97
C GLN A 279 13.40 -19.35 38.08
N ASN A 280 13.44 -20.61 37.64
CA ASN A 280 14.46 -21.12 36.72
C ASN A 280 14.38 -20.45 35.33
N ILE A 281 13.20 -20.01 34.89
CA ILE A 281 13.02 -19.23 33.66
C ILE A 281 13.43 -17.78 33.88
N LEU A 282 13.05 -17.19 35.03
CA LEU A 282 13.36 -15.80 35.34
C LEU A 282 14.88 -15.53 35.43
N THR A 283 15.63 -16.50 35.95
CA THR A 283 17.07 -16.42 36.17
C THR A 283 17.93 -16.86 34.99
N LYS A 284 17.37 -17.65 34.05
CA LYS A 284 18.11 -18.15 32.89
C LYS A 284 18.43 -17.01 31.90
N ALA A 285 19.59 -17.13 31.26
CA ALA A 285 20.00 -16.24 30.19
C ALA A 285 19.54 -16.81 28.83
N TYR A 286 18.91 -15.96 28.03
CA TYR A 286 18.47 -16.28 26.68
C TYR A 286 19.14 -15.36 25.68
N HIS A 287 19.46 -15.90 24.50
CA HIS A 287 19.95 -15.08 23.39
C HIS A 287 18.77 -14.42 22.68
N PHE A 288 17.67 -15.16 22.54
CA PHE A 288 16.47 -14.72 21.84
C PHE A 288 15.24 -14.98 22.69
N ILE A 289 14.27 -14.09 22.62
CA ILE A 289 12.98 -14.23 23.28
C ILE A 289 11.89 -14.00 22.24
N ILE A 290 11.01 -14.98 22.06
CA ILE A 290 9.90 -14.93 21.12
C ILE A 290 8.61 -14.57 21.87
N ASP A 291 7.97 -13.50 21.43
CA ASP A 291 6.63 -13.09 21.81
C ASP A 291 5.62 -13.67 20.81
N GLY A 292 5.04 -14.82 21.18
CA GLY A 292 3.90 -15.47 20.52
C GLY A 292 2.66 -15.45 21.42
N ILE A 293 2.51 -14.43 22.26
CA ILE A 293 1.46 -14.40 23.28
C ILE A 293 0.12 -14.02 22.64
N LEU A 294 0.03 -12.83 22.03
CA LEU A 294 -1.20 -12.32 21.41
C LEU A 294 -0.88 -11.74 20.04
N GLY A 295 -1.79 -11.94 19.07
CA GLY A 295 -1.71 -11.39 17.71
C GLY A 295 -2.87 -10.42 17.42
N THR A 296 -3.38 -10.45 16.18
CA THR A 296 -4.41 -9.53 15.65
C THR A 296 -5.80 -9.60 16.29
N GLY A 297 -6.13 -10.63 17.08
CA GLY A 297 -7.49 -10.90 17.57
C GLY A 297 -8.01 -10.06 18.74
N LEU A 298 -7.42 -8.90 19.04
CA LEU A 298 -7.77 -8.10 20.23
C LEU A 298 -8.25 -6.69 19.88
N ASN A 299 -9.50 -6.41 20.24
CA ASN A 299 -10.04 -5.04 20.24
C ASN A 299 -9.88 -4.38 21.61
N HIS A 300 -9.94 -5.17 22.70
CA HIS A 300 -9.68 -4.74 24.08
C HIS A 300 -9.07 -5.90 24.88
N PHE A 301 -8.04 -5.63 25.70
CA PHE A 301 -7.37 -6.66 26.49
C PHE A 301 -6.92 -6.14 27.84
N GLN A 302 -7.42 -6.75 28.91
CA GLN A 302 -6.85 -6.60 30.24
C GLN A 302 -5.98 -7.83 30.51
N PRO A 303 -4.64 -7.69 30.59
CA PRO A 303 -3.78 -8.83 30.85
C PRO A 303 -4.05 -9.43 32.24
N SER A 304 -4.09 -10.75 32.32
CA SER A 304 -3.96 -11.44 33.60
C SER A 304 -2.61 -11.13 34.24
N PRO A 305 -2.46 -11.28 35.57
CA PRO A 305 -1.18 -11.09 36.24
C PRO A 305 -0.04 -11.90 35.61
N LEU A 306 -0.30 -13.13 35.19
CA LEU A 306 0.66 -13.97 34.48
C LEU A 306 1.15 -13.32 33.18
N ILE A 307 0.23 -12.86 32.32
CA ILE A 307 0.58 -12.23 31.04
C ILE A 307 1.33 -10.91 31.28
N ALA A 308 0.86 -10.08 32.22
CA ALA A 308 1.53 -8.84 32.58
C ALA A 308 2.97 -9.08 33.08
N ASN A 309 3.17 -10.09 33.93
CA ASN A 309 4.48 -10.50 34.43
C ASN A 309 5.37 -11.05 33.32
N ALA A 310 4.82 -11.81 32.36
CA ALA A 310 5.56 -12.28 31.19
C ALA A 310 6.04 -11.12 30.31
N ILE A 311 5.17 -10.16 30.00
CA ILE A 311 5.55 -8.97 29.23
C ILE A 311 6.62 -8.14 29.96
N ALA A 312 6.47 -7.96 31.28
CA ALA A 312 7.46 -7.27 32.11
C ALA A 312 8.82 -7.99 32.08
N PHE A 313 8.81 -9.33 32.19
CA PHE A 313 10.01 -10.15 32.08
C PHE A 313 10.68 -10.01 30.71
N ILE A 314 9.93 -10.17 29.61
CA ILE A 314 10.42 -10.03 28.24
C ILE A 314 11.14 -8.68 28.09
N ASN A 315 10.46 -7.59 28.45
CA ASN A 315 11.01 -6.24 28.34
C ASN A 315 12.25 -6.01 29.22
N SER A 316 12.33 -6.64 30.40
CA SER A 316 13.51 -6.55 31.28
C SER A 316 14.79 -7.10 30.63
N LYS A 317 14.65 -7.94 29.60
CA LYS A 317 15.77 -8.59 28.90
C LYS A 317 16.22 -7.87 27.63
N LYS A 318 15.59 -6.77 27.22
CA LYS A 318 15.88 -6.07 25.94
C LYS A 318 17.36 -5.71 25.73
N ASN A 319 18.12 -5.46 26.80
CA ASN A 319 19.54 -5.13 26.70
C ASN A 319 20.48 -6.37 26.68
N LYS A 320 19.93 -7.57 26.80
CA LYS A 320 20.66 -8.84 26.95
C LYS A 320 20.19 -9.93 25.98
N SER A 321 19.03 -9.75 25.38
CA SER A 321 18.38 -10.70 24.49
C SER A 321 17.71 -9.96 23.34
N SER A 322 17.71 -10.56 22.16
CA SER A 322 16.93 -10.09 21.02
C SER A 322 15.48 -10.50 21.19
N ILE A 323 14.58 -9.53 21.26
CA ILE A 323 13.14 -9.74 21.42
C ILE A 323 12.49 -9.76 20.04
N ILE A 324 11.80 -10.85 19.71
CA ILE A 324 11.14 -11.04 18.42
C ILE A 324 9.65 -11.25 18.65
N SER A 325 8.79 -10.42 18.07
CA SER A 325 7.34 -10.60 18.13
C SER A 325 6.83 -11.28 16.86
N ILE A 326 5.90 -12.22 17.03
CA ILE A 326 5.17 -12.86 15.93
C ILE A 326 3.90 -12.06 15.67
N ASP A 327 3.70 -11.75 14.40
CA ASP A 327 2.65 -10.93 13.83
C ASP A 327 2.68 -9.47 14.31
N ILE A 328 2.40 -9.23 15.59
CA ILE A 328 2.34 -7.91 16.22
C ILE A 328 2.86 -8.00 17.66
N PRO A 329 3.61 -7.02 18.16
CA PRO A 329 4.00 -6.99 19.57
C PRO A 329 2.79 -7.05 20.50
N THR A 330 2.82 -8.00 21.43
CA THR A 330 1.73 -8.18 22.40
C THR A 330 1.46 -6.87 23.15
N GLY A 331 0.19 -6.46 23.14
CA GLY A 331 -0.28 -5.21 23.76
C GLY A 331 -0.51 -4.06 22.78
N ILE A 332 -0.25 -4.23 21.48
CA ILE A 332 -0.57 -3.27 20.42
C ILE A 332 -1.82 -3.70 19.64
N HIS A 333 -2.72 -2.75 19.37
CA HIS A 333 -3.86 -2.96 18.49
C HIS A 333 -3.42 -3.03 17.01
N ALA A 334 -3.84 -4.08 16.31
CA ALA A 334 -3.41 -4.35 14.95
C ALA A 334 -3.85 -3.31 13.91
N THR A 335 -5.08 -2.80 14.02
CA THR A 335 -5.61 -1.76 13.12
C THR A 335 -5.15 -0.34 13.49
N THR A 336 -5.17 0.03 14.77
CA THR A 336 -4.91 1.42 15.18
C THR A 336 -3.45 1.68 15.55
N GLY A 337 -2.70 0.64 15.93
CA GLY A 337 -1.30 0.74 16.38
C GLY A 337 -1.13 1.37 17.77
N TYR A 338 -2.23 1.59 18.50
CA TYR A 338 -2.18 2.07 19.87
C TYR A 338 -2.09 0.93 20.86
N ALA A 339 -1.56 1.26 22.04
CA ALA A 339 -1.52 0.36 23.16
C ALA A 339 -2.95 0.06 23.65
N ILE A 340 -3.29 -1.21 23.81
CA ILE A 340 -4.56 -1.64 24.42
C ILE A 340 -4.42 -1.91 25.92
N THR A 341 -3.18 -1.85 26.43
CA THR A 341 -2.79 -2.10 27.82
C THR A 341 -1.48 -1.35 28.12
N PRO A 342 -1.19 -0.99 29.38
CA PRO A 342 0.12 -0.45 29.76
C PRO A 342 1.28 -1.46 29.61
N PHE A 343 0.97 -2.76 29.48
CA PHE A 343 1.97 -3.83 29.32
C PHE A 343 2.16 -4.14 27.83
N ILE A 344 3.24 -3.64 27.23
CA ILE A 344 3.50 -3.75 25.80
C ILE A 344 4.88 -4.38 25.58
N VAL A 345 4.98 -5.40 24.75
CA VAL A 345 6.27 -5.96 24.33
C VAL A 345 7.02 -4.97 23.44
N LYS A 346 8.31 -4.77 23.71
CA LYS A 346 9.21 -3.90 22.94
C LYS A 346 10.13 -4.74 22.07
N ALA A 347 9.68 -5.11 20.89
CA ALA A 347 10.44 -5.94 19.97
C ALA A 347 11.68 -5.23 19.40
N ASP A 348 12.67 -6.03 19.02
CA ASP A 348 13.79 -5.64 18.15
C ASP A 348 13.52 -6.07 16.69
N LEU A 349 12.73 -7.14 16.51
CA LEU A 349 12.22 -7.63 15.24
C LEU A 349 10.74 -8.03 15.38
N THR A 350 9.90 -7.68 14.42
CA THR A 350 8.53 -8.18 14.29
C THR A 350 8.38 -8.95 12.98
N CYS A 351 7.98 -10.21 13.06
CA CYS A 351 7.65 -11.05 11.90
C CYS A 351 6.17 -10.84 11.56
N CYS A 352 5.88 -9.92 10.64
CA CYS A 352 4.53 -9.53 10.25
C CYS A 352 3.93 -10.55 9.29
N ILE A 353 2.84 -11.23 9.64
CA ILE A 353 2.33 -12.37 8.87
C ILE A 353 1.33 -11.91 7.78
N GLY A 354 1.53 -12.33 6.54
CA GLY A 354 0.61 -12.11 5.41
C GLY A 354 0.65 -10.69 4.85
N PHE A 355 0.10 -9.73 5.59
CA PHE A 355 0.07 -8.32 5.19
C PHE A 355 0.57 -7.39 6.29
N ILE A 356 1.11 -6.25 5.88
CA ILE A 356 1.35 -5.12 6.79
C ILE A 356 0.00 -4.59 7.25
N LYS A 357 -0.21 -4.54 8.57
CA LYS A 357 -1.45 -3.97 9.15
C LYS A 357 -1.33 -2.47 9.31
N THR A 358 -2.45 -1.73 9.24
CA THR A 358 -2.47 -0.28 9.43
C THR A 358 -1.86 0.18 10.77
N GLY A 359 -1.92 -0.65 11.81
CA GLY A 359 -1.35 -0.33 13.12
C GLY A 359 0.19 -0.23 13.15
N PHE A 360 0.90 -0.81 12.17
CA PHE A 360 2.36 -0.70 12.08
C PHE A 360 2.85 0.74 11.84
N PHE A 361 1.97 1.60 11.34
CA PHE A 361 2.33 2.98 11.04
C PHE A 361 2.30 3.90 12.26
N ASN A 362 1.66 3.46 13.35
CA ASN A 362 1.60 4.17 14.61
C ASN A 362 2.49 3.49 15.65
N ASN A 363 3.05 4.27 16.59
CA ASN A 363 3.92 3.77 17.67
C ASN A 363 5.04 2.81 17.22
N LYS A 364 5.69 3.11 16.07
CA LYS A 364 6.78 2.32 15.46
C LYS A 364 7.88 1.86 16.44
N LYS A 365 8.10 2.61 17.52
CA LYS A 365 9.05 2.30 18.62
C LYS A 365 8.87 0.92 19.28
N PHE A 366 7.71 0.26 19.14
CA PHE A 366 7.46 -1.06 19.73
C PHE A 366 7.77 -2.23 18.80
N PHE A 367 7.88 -1.98 17.49
CA PHE A 367 7.96 -3.04 16.48
C PHE A 367 9.41 -3.44 16.13
N GLY A 368 10.39 -2.58 16.41
CA GLY A 368 11.75 -2.79 15.94
C GLY A 368 11.82 -2.82 14.41
N SER A 369 12.66 -3.70 13.85
CA SER A 369 12.64 -4.00 12.42
C SER A 369 11.40 -4.83 12.08
N VAL A 370 10.78 -4.59 10.92
CA VAL A 370 9.60 -5.37 10.50
C VAL A 370 9.96 -6.18 9.28
N LYS A 371 9.66 -7.48 9.32
CA LYS A 371 9.83 -8.41 8.20
C LYS A 371 8.47 -9.00 7.83
N LEU A 372 8.07 -8.82 6.58
CA LEU A 372 6.84 -9.43 6.07
C LEU A 372 7.10 -10.93 5.84
N VAL A 373 6.21 -11.75 6.39
CA VAL A 373 6.20 -13.21 6.25
C VAL A 373 5.09 -13.57 5.28
N ASP A 374 5.47 -14.05 4.10
CA ASP A 374 4.51 -14.53 3.12
C ASP A 374 3.94 -15.89 3.56
N ILE A 375 2.61 -16.00 3.55
CA ILE A 375 1.87 -17.24 3.83
C ILE A 375 1.08 -17.72 2.61
N ALA A 376 1.57 -17.37 1.41
CA ALA A 376 0.98 -17.70 0.13
C ALA A 376 -0.45 -17.16 -0.01
N ILE A 377 -0.65 -15.89 0.37
CA ILE A 377 -1.94 -15.23 0.16
C ILE A 377 -2.06 -14.84 -1.31
N PRO A 378 -3.05 -15.38 -2.05
CA PRO A 378 -3.20 -15.03 -3.46
C PRO A 378 -3.55 -13.56 -3.63
N SER A 379 -2.89 -12.88 -4.57
CA SER A 379 -3.11 -11.44 -4.78
C SER A 379 -4.56 -11.08 -5.09
N PHE A 380 -5.32 -11.99 -5.73
CA PHE A 380 -6.71 -11.77 -6.13
C PHE A 380 -7.70 -11.66 -4.96
N ILE A 381 -7.34 -12.08 -3.74
CA ILE A 381 -8.18 -11.91 -2.54
C ILE A 381 -7.82 -10.66 -1.74
N THR A 382 -6.82 -9.89 -2.18
CA THR A 382 -6.48 -8.61 -1.57
C THR A 382 -7.65 -7.64 -1.74
N PRO A 383 -8.11 -6.96 -0.67
CA PRO A 383 -9.20 -6.00 -0.77
C PRO A 383 -8.90 -4.92 -1.80
N LYS A 384 -9.86 -4.61 -2.68
CA LYS A 384 -9.70 -3.55 -3.70
C LYS A 384 -9.46 -2.17 -3.09
N ASN A 385 -9.94 -1.97 -1.87
CA ASN A 385 -9.75 -0.77 -1.08
C ASN A 385 -8.55 -0.87 -0.13
N ALA A 386 -7.65 -1.83 -0.29
CA ALA A 386 -6.42 -1.91 0.50
C ALA A 386 -5.60 -0.62 0.36
N TRP A 387 -4.95 -0.25 1.45
CA TRP A 387 -4.00 0.86 1.45
C TRP A 387 -2.74 0.45 0.72
N ASN A 388 -2.09 1.40 0.05
CA ASN A 388 -0.89 1.18 -0.72
C ASN A 388 0.25 1.97 -0.08
N TRP A 389 1.33 1.30 0.28
CA TRP A 389 2.49 1.96 0.86
C TRP A 389 3.24 2.80 -0.17
N ILE A 390 3.46 4.09 0.11
CA ILE A 390 4.37 4.91 -0.68
C ILE A 390 5.81 4.69 -0.22
N ASP A 391 6.61 4.14 -1.12
CA ASP A 391 8.07 3.97 -1.01
C ASP A 391 8.80 4.66 -2.18
N GLU A 392 10.12 4.48 -2.24
CA GLU A 392 10.95 5.06 -3.29
C GLU A 392 10.60 4.53 -4.68
N ASP A 393 10.26 3.24 -4.78
CA ASP A 393 9.93 2.58 -6.04
C ASP A 393 8.61 3.10 -6.63
N PHE A 394 7.61 3.36 -5.78
CA PHE A 394 6.39 4.06 -6.16
C PHE A 394 6.73 5.41 -6.81
N VAL A 395 7.58 6.22 -6.18
CA VAL A 395 7.96 7.54 -6.72
C VAL A 395 8.71 7.39 -8.04
N ASN A 396 9.74 6.55 -8.10
CA ASN A 396 10.56 6.35 -9.29
C ASN A 396 9.76 5.86 -10.51
N SER A 397 8.66 5.14 -10.27
CA SER A 397 7.79 4.59 -11.30
C SER A 397 6.71 5.58 -11.77
N ASN A 398 6.34 6.56 -10.94
CA ASN A 398 5.24 7.48 -11.23
C ASN A 398 5.70 8.92 -11.53
N ILE A 399 6.83 9.37 -11.00
CA ILE A 399 7.25 10.77 -11.12
C ILE A 399 7.46 11.16 -12.61
N PRO A 400 6.92 12.30 -13.05
CA PRO A 400 7.12 12.78 -14.42
C PRO A 400 8.60 12.91 -14.78
N LYS A 401 9.01 12.27 -15.87
CA LYS A 401 10.34 12.48 -16.46
C LYS A 401 10.23 13.48 -17.60
N ARG A 402 11.07 14.52 -17.56
CA ARG A 402 11.19 15.47 -18.69
C ARG A 402 11.72 14.74 -19.91
N LYS A 403 10.93 14.70 -20.99
CA LYS A 403 11.38 14.17 -22.28
C LYS A 403 12.33 15.18 -22.95
N PRO A 404 13.37 14.74 -23.68
CA PRO A 404 14.29 15.64 -24.39
C PRO A 404 13.60 16.65 -25.32
N ASN A 405 12.47 16.27 -25.92
CA ASN A 405 11.69 17.13 -26.82
C ASN A 405 10.50 17.85 -26.14
N SER A 406 10.53 18.00 -24.80
CA SER A 406 9.48 18.73 -24.08
C SER A 406 9.64 20.25 -24.25
N TYR A 407 8.53 20.98 -24.27
CA TYR A 407 8.49 22.44 -24.24
C TYR A 407 7.68 22.93 -23.04
N LYS A 408 7.82 24.20 -22.67
CA LYS A 408 7.20 24.81 -21.46
C LYS A 408 5.72 24.48 -21.28
N GLY A 409 4.92 24.46 -22.34
CA GLY A 409 3.50 24.11 -22.27
C GLY A 409 3.19 22.65 -21.93
N LYS A 410 4.15 21.71 -22.13
CA LYS A 410 4.01 20.29 -21.76
C LYS A 410 4.51 19.97 -20.35
N ASN A 411 5.15 20.92 -19.67
CA ASN A 411 5.65 20.74 -18.31
C ASN A 411 4.65 21.24 -17.24
N GLY A 412 3.37 21.37 -17.61
CA GLY A 412 2.28 21.77 -16.72
C GLY A 412 2.22 23.28 -16.46
N LYS A 413 1.00 23.80 -16.36
CA LYS A 413 0.68 25.16 -15.96
C LYS A 413 0.03 25.15 -14.59
N VAL A 414 0.70 25.73 -13.60
CA VAL A 414 0.20 25.82 -12.23
C VAL A 414 -0.35 27.22 -12.00
N PHE A 415 -1.59 27.32 -11.53
CA PHE A 415 -2.17 28.57 -11.07
C PHE A 415 -2.33 28.56 -9.55
N ILE A 416 -1.76 29.54 -8.86
CA ILE A 416 -1.72 29.61 -7.40
C ILE A 416 -2.51 30.83 -6.94
N VAL A 417 -3.52 30.62 -6.09
CA VAL A 417 -4.27 31.67 -5.40
C VAL A 417 -3.89 31.61 -3.93
N ALA A 418 -2.97 32.50 -3.54
CA ALA A 418 -2.29 32.44 -2.26
C ALA A 418 -1.84 33.84 -1.81
N GLY A 419 -1.50 33.96 -0.53
CA GLY A 419 -0.96 35.18 0.05
C GLY A 419 -2.03 36.24 0.31
N SER A 420 -1.75 37.08 1.30
CA SER A 420 -2.64 38.16 1.71
C SER A 420 -1.84 39.30 2.31
N GLN A 421 -2.41 40.50 2.22
CA GLN A 421 -1.84 41.72 2.74
C GLN A 421 -2.96 42.61 3.25
N THR A 422 -2.94 42.88 4.55
CA THR A 422 -3.79 43.89 5.21
C THR A 422 -2.91 45.00 5.77
N ALA A 423 -3.51 46.01 6.41
CA ALA A 423 -2.76 47.06 7.11
C ALA A 423 -1.92 46.52 8.29
N ASN A 424 -2.34 45.41 8.90
CA ASN A 424 -1.77 44.92 10.16
C ASN A 424 -1.08 43.55 10.05
N ASN A 425 -1.22 42.85 8.92
CA ASN A 425 -0.69 41.50 8.75
C ASN A 425 -0.41 41.19 7.28
N SER A 426 0.58 40.35 7.04
CA SER A 426 0.96 39.84 5.73
C SER A 426 1.26 38.35 5.82
N MET A 427 0.67 37.55 4.93
CA MET A 427 0.92 36.11 4.84
C MET A 427 1.52 35.71 3.48
N MET A 428 2.24 36.65 2.85
CA MET A 428 2.92 36.42 1.58
C MET A 428 4.00 35.31 1.64
N GLY A 429 4.51 34.99 2.83
CA GLY A 429 5.46 33.89 3.03
C GLY A 429 4.94 32.53 2.55
N ALA A 430 3.64 32.25 2.76
CA ALA A 430 3.00 31.02 2.29
C ALA A 430 2.98 30.94 0.76
N ALA A 431 2.60 32.04 0.10
CA ALA A 431 2.64 32.15 -1.36
C ALA A 431 4.06 31.93 -1.91
N ILE A 432 5.07 32.55 -1.29
CA ILE A 432 6.48 32.42 -1.68
C ILE A 432 6.93 30.95 -1.61
N LEU A 433 6.62 30.24 -0.52
CA LEU A 433 7.04 28.85 -0.34
C LEU A 433 6.37 27.91 -1.35
N ALA A 434 5.05 28.04 -1.54
CA ALA A 434 4.31 27.23 -2.51
C ALA A 434 4.77 27.48 -3.96
N THR A 435 4.91 28.76 -4.35
CA THR A 435 5.39 29.14 -5.68
C THR A 435 6.80 28.61 -5.93
N ARG A 436 7.70 28.74 -4.96
CA ARG A 436 9.08 28.27 -5.14
C ARG A 436 9.15 26.75 -5.24
N ALA A 437 8.35 26.00 -4.48
CA ALA A 437 8.26 24.55 -4.64
C ALA A 437 7.88 24.13 -6.08
N CYS A 438 6.94 24.84 -6.70
CA CYS A 438 6.57 24.61 -8.11
C CYS A 438 7.74 24.88 -9.08
N LEU A 439 8.50 25.96 -8.86
CA LEU A 439 9.64 26.32 -9.71
C LEU A 439 10.77 25.29 -9.61
N GLU A 440 11.13 24.87 -8.39
CA GLU A 440 12.21 23.89 -8.14
C GLU A 440 11.87 22.51 -8.75
N LEU A 441 10.59 22.10 -8.71
CA LEU A 441 10.12 20.86 -9.35
C LEU A 441 9.85 21.01 -10.86
N GLY A 442 10.12 22.19 -11.40
CA GLY A 442 10.17 22.39 -12.83
C GLY A 442 8.80 22.48 -13.51
N ALA A 443 7.83 23.15 -12.88
CA ALA A 443 6.62 23.60 -13.55
C ALA A 443 6.96 24.36 -14.85
N GLY A 444 6.15 24.15 -15.89
CA GLY A 444 6.33 24.82 -17.18
C GLY A 444 5.94 26.29 -17.15
N TYR A 445 4.83 26.59 -16.49
CA TYR A 445 4.38 27.93 -16.16
C TYR A 445 3.85 27.97 -14.73
N VAL A 446 4.12 29.07 -14.03
CA VAL A 446 3.54 29.37 -12.74
C VAL A 446 2.91 30.76 -12.81
N THR A 447 1.60 30.81 -12.55
CA THR A 447 0.86 32.05 -12.36
C THR A 447 0.47 32.18 -10.90
N LEU A 448 0.68 33.33 -10.29
CA LEU A 448 0.40 33.60 -8.89
C LEU A 448 -0.57 34.79 -8.75
N ALA A 449 -1.74 34.53 -8.18
CA ALA A 449 -2.73 35.52 -7.79
C ALA A 449 -2.48 35.98 -6.34
N VAL A 450 -2.02 37.23 -6.19
CA VAL A 450 -1.69 37.89 -4.91
C VAL A 450 -2.25 39.33 -4.88
N PRO A 451 -2.29 40.02 -3.72
CA PRO A 451 -2.67 41.42 -3.68
C PRO A 451 -1.77 42.29 -4.57
N GLU A 452 -2.37 43.17 -5.36
CA GLU A 452 -1.68 43.95 -6.41
C GLU A 452 -0.50 44.78 -5.88
N GLN A 453 -0.63 45.34 -4.68
CA GLN A 453 0.46 46.09 -4.04
C GLN A 453 1.74 45.28 -3.79
N THR A 454 1.70 43.95 -3.90
CA THR A 454 2.86 43.07 -3.66
C THR A 454 3.63 42.71 -4.94
N PHE A 455 3.14 43.10 -6.12
CA PHE A 455 3.71 42.62 -7.39
C PHE A 455 5.19 42.96 -7.57
N ALA A 456 5.59 44.19 -7.24
CA ALA A 456 6.99 44.60 -7.38
C ALA A 456 7.92 43.77 -6.49
N LEU A 457 7.49 43.44 -5.26
CA LEU A 457 8.24 42.57 -4.34
C LEU A 457 8.29 41.14 -4.84
N MET A 458 7.18 40.62 -5.38
CA MET A 458 7.12 39.26 -5.91
C MET A 458 8.00 39.09 -7.14
N HIS A 459 8.03 40.03 -8.08
CA HIS A 459 8.93 39.97 -9.24
C HIS A 459 10.42 40.11 -8.87
N GLN A 460 10.76 40.70 -7.72
CA GLN A 460 12.13 40.67 -7.20
C GLN A 460 12.55 39.27 -6.74
N LEU A 461 11.60 38.47 -6.24
CA LEU A 461 11.84 37.09 -5.80
C LEU A 461 11.73 36.09 -6.95
N PHE A 462 10.77 36.32 -7.85
CA PHE A 462 10.37 35.40 -8.91
C PHE A 462 10.15 36.14 -10.24
N PRO A 463 11.21 36.50 -10.96
CA PRO A 463 11.07 37.16 -12.26
C PRO A 463 10.39 36.27 -13.32
N GLU A 464 10.36 34.96 -13.14
CA GLU A 464 9.76 33.98 -14.05
C GLU A 464 8.24 33.78 -13.86
N VAL A 465 7.68 34.28 -12.75
CA VAL A 465 6.28 34.02 -12.36
C VAL A 465 5.36 35.10 -12.92
N ILE A 466 4.23 34.66 -13.50
CA ILE A 466 3.18 35.58 -13.98
C ILE A 466 2.34 36.01 -12.78
N LEU A 467 2.22 37.32 -12.54
CA LEU A 467 1.41 37.84 -11.45
C LEU A 467 0.05 38.34 -11.94
N CYS A 468 -1.00 38.09 -11.15
CA CYS A 468 -2.31 38.70 -11.35
C CYS A 468 -2.95 39.04 -10.01
N SER A 469 -3.97 39.91 -10.02
CA SER A 469 -4.64 40.31 -8.79
C SER A 469 -5.72 39.31 -8.39
N GLN A 470 -6.00 39.20 -7.09
CA GLN A 470 -7.02 38.31 -6.52
C GLN A 470 -8.45 38.86 -6.71
N ASN A 471 -8.83 39.15 -7.95
CA ASN A 471 -10.17 39.59 -8.32
C ASN A 471 -10.88 38.56 -9.21
N ALA A 472 -12.20 38.66 -9.29
CA ALA A 472 -13.04 37.69 -9.97
C ALA A 472 -12.63 37.39 -11.42
N GLU A 473 -12.34 38.44 -12.19
CA GLU A 473 -11.98 38.32 -13.61
C GLU A 473 -10.64 37.61 -13.80
N ASN A 474 -9.62 38.02 -13.06
CA ASN A 474 -8.28 37.43 -13.14
C ASN A 474 -8.28 35.98 -12.66
N ILE A 475 -8.96 35.67 -11.55
CA ILE A 475 -9.08 34.28 -11.08
C ILE A 475 -9.71 33.41 -12.16
N LYS A 476 -10.82 33.84 -12.77
CA LYS A 476 -11.48 33.10 -13.86
C LYS A 476 -10.54 32.88 -15.05
N ASN A 477 -9.94 33.96 -15.55
CA ASN A 477 -9.14 33.93 -16.77
C ASN A 477 -7.87 33.07 -16.63
N GLN A 478 -7.22 33.11 -15.47
CA GLN A 478 -6.02 32.31 -15.21
C GLN A 478 -6.34 30.86 -14.89
N ALA A 479 -7.44 30.59 -14.17
CA ALA A 479 -7.90 29.24 -13.90
C ALA A 479 -8.19 28.46 -15.20
N LEU A 480 -8.81 29.11 -16.21
CA LEU A 480 -9.08 28.52 -17.53
C LEU A 480 -7.83 28.09 -18.31
N GLN A 481 -6.65 28.58 -17.93
CA GLN A 481 -5.39 28.22 -18.58
C GLN A 481 -4.59 27.17 -17.79
N ALA A 482 -5.02 26.82 -16.58
CA ALA A 482 -4.26 25.99 -15.66
C ALA A 482 -4.51 24.49 -15.88
N ASP A 483 -3.46 23.69 -15.71
CA ASP A 483 -3.57 22.23 -15.61
C ASP A 483 -3.83 21.79 -14.16
N CYS A 484 -3.36 22.59 -13.19
CA CYS A 484 -3.66 22.46 -11.77
C CYS A 484 -3.76 23.83 -11.09
N ILE A 485 -4.72 23.96 -10.19
CA ILE A 485 -4.93 25.14 -9.35
C ILE A 485 -4.56 24.79 -7.91
N LEU A 486 -3.80 25.66 -7.25
CA LEU A 486 -3.58 25.67 -5.80
C LEU A 486 -4.36 26.83 -5.19
N PHE A 487 -5.19 26.57 -4.19
CA PHE A 487 -6.00 27.60 -3.53
C PHE A 487 -5.84 27.52 -2.02
N GLY A 488 -5.46 28.62 -1.36
CA GLY A 488 -5.64 28.76 0.09
C GLY A 488 -4.41 29.06 0.93
N CYS A 489 -3.19 28.85 0.42
CA CYS A 489 -1.96 29.11 1.18
C CYS A 489 -1.86 30.60 1.58
N GLY A 490 -2.05 30.91 2.86
CA GLY A 490 -1.91 32.28 3.41
C GLY A 490 -2.89 33.31 2.86
N LEU A 491 -4.12 32.93 2.50
CA LEU A 491 -5.15 33.88 2.09
C LEU A 491 -5.65 34.77 3.26
N GLY A 492 -5.41 34.36 4.51
CA GLY A 492 -5.74 35.18 5.69
C GLY A 492 -7.20 35.05 6.13
N GLY A 493 -7.75 36.11 6.73
CA GLY A 493 -9.03 36.06 7.46
C GLY A 493 -10.28 36.46 6.70
N ASP A 494 -10.19 36.90 5.44
CA ASP A 494 -11.34 37.33 4.65
C ASP A 494 -12.03 36.14 3.95
N PHE A 495 -12.59 35.24 4.77
CA PHE A 495 -13.19 34.00 4.26
C PHE A 495 -14.35 34.26 3.30
N ALA A 496 -15.07 35.38 3.42
CA ALA A 496 -16.14 35.74 2.50
C ALA A 496 -15.61 36.01 1.09
N HIS A 497 -14.55 36.82 0.97
CA HIS A 497 -13.85 37.03 -0.30
C HIS A 497 -13.27 35.72 -0.86
N HIS A 498 -12.65 34.91 -0.01
CA HIS A 498 -12.10 33.61 -0.44
C HIS A 498 -13.19 32.69 -0.98
N ARG A 499 -14.38 32.68 -0.37
CA ARG A 499 -15.53 31.92 -0.87
C ARG A 499 -15.93 32.40 -2.25
N GLU A 500 -16.02 33.71 -2.48
CA GLU A 500 -16.37 34.26 -3.80
C GLU A 500 -15.37 33.81 -4.87
N LEU A 501 -14.06 33.92 -4.60
CA LEU A 501 -13.02 33.46 -5.53
C LEU A 501 -13.08 31.96 -5.79
N LEU A 502 -13.30 31.15 -4.75
CA LEU A 502 -13.44 29.71 -4.88
C LEU A 502 -14.70 29.34 -5.68
N GLN A 503 -15.82 30.03 -5.45
CA GLN A 503 -17.07 29.79 -6.19
C GLN A 503 -16.92 30.07 -7.68
N ILE A 504 -16.13 31.07 -8.07
CA ILE A 504 -15.81 31.31 -9.49
C ILE A 504 -15.14 30.10 -10.13
N ILE A 505 -14.18 29.48 -9.44
CA ILE A 505 -13.51 28.27 -9.90
C ILE A 505 -14.50 27.09 -9.97
N LEU A 506 -15.32 26.91 -8.92
CA LEU A 506 -16.24 25.77 -8.82
C LEU A 506 -17.42 25.87 -9.81
N GLN A 507 -17.91 27.06 -10.11
CA GLN A 507 -19.05 27.27 -11.02
C GLN A 507 -18.65 27.24 -12.49
N GLU A 508 -17.36 27.42 -12.82
CA GLU A 508 -16.90 27.37 -14.21
C GLU A 508 -16.87 25.91 -14.73
N THR A 509 -17.81 25.60 -15.61
CA THR A 509 -17.98 24.26 -16.18
C THR A 509 -16.77 23.78 -16.98
N SER A 510 -16.03 24.71 -17.58
CA SER A 510 -14.81 24.39 -18.34
C SER A 510 -13.69 23.83 -17.45
N LEU A 511 -13.77 24.01 -16.13
CA LEU A 511 -12.78 23.57 -15.15
C LEU A 511 -13.12 22.23 -14.49
N LEU A 512 -14.14 21.51 -14.95
CA LEU A 512 -14.57 20.24 -14.32
C LEU A 512 -13.44 19.20 -14.21
N GLN A 513 -12.53 19.16 -15.18
CA GLN A 513 -11.38 18.25 -15.21
C GLN A 513 -10.09 18.87 -14.68
N THR A 514 -10.10 20.17 -14.35
CA THR A 514 -8.94 20.87 -13.82
C THR A 514 -8.72 20.45 -12.38
N LYS A 515 -7.49 20.06 -12.06
CA LYS A 515 -7.12 19.59 -10.73
C LYS A 515 -7.07 20.77 -9.77
N LEU A 516 -7.71 20.66 -8.62
CA LEU A 516 -7.79 21.72 -7.62
C LEU A 516 -7.28 21.19 -6.27
N VAL A 517 -6.15 21.73 -5.83
CA VAL A 517 -5.59 21.49 -4.50
C VAL A 517 -6.01 22.63 -3.59
N ILE A 518 -6.64 22.31 -2.47
CA ILE A 518 -7.07 23.29 -1.47
C ILE A 518 -6.30 23.02 -0.17
N ASP A 519 -5.61 24.05 0.33
CA ASP A 519 -4.83 24.00 1.58
C ASP A 519 -5.20 25.15 2.51
N ALA A 520 -4.83 25.02 3.79
CA ALA A 520 -4.85 26.09 4.79
C ALA A 520 -6.15 26.92 4.81
N ASP A 521 -6.07 28.23 4.49
CA ASP A 521 -7.22 29.13 4.57
C ASP A 521 -8.30 28.80 3.54
N GLY A 522 -7.95 28.11 2.44
CA GLY A 522 -8.93 27.55 1.52
C GLY A 522 -9.77 26.45 2.16
N ILE A 523 -9.13 25.56 2.93
CA ILE A 523 -9.82 24.51 3.71
C ILE A 523 -10.70 25.15 4.78
N ASN A 524 -10.20 26.20 5.44
CA ASN A 524 -10.96 26.95 6.44
C ASN A 524 -12.21 27.58 5.83
N THR A 525 -12.10 28.19 4.65
CA THR A 525 -13.26 28.69 3.89
C THR A 525 -14.26 27.58 3.58
N VAL A 526 -13.80 26.42 3.09
CA VAL A 526 -14.68 25.27 2.81
C VAL A 526 -15.45 24.83 4.05
N GLY A 527 -14.77 24.74 5.20
CA GLY A 527 -15.40 24.39 6.48
C GLY A 527 -16.39 25.45 6.97
N THR A 528 -15.99 26.72 7.00
CA THR A 528 -16.81 27.84 7.48
C THR A 528 -18.11 27.98 6.71
N PHE A 529 -18.09 27.73 5.40
CA PHE A 529 -19.27 27.85 4.54
C PHE A 529 -19.89 26.52 4.11
N LYS A 530 -19.46 25.39 4.72
CA LYS A 530 -19.99 24.04 4.48
C LYS A 530 -20.01 23.63 3.00
N MET A 531 -18.93 23.91 2.28
CA MET A 531 -18.85 23.77 0.82
C MET A 531 -18.44 22.36 0.34
N LEU A 532 -18.37 21.35 1.22
CA LEU A 532 -17.89 20.00 0.83
C LEU A 532 -18.70 19.38 -0.31
N ASN A 533 -20.03 19.56 -0.30
CA ASN A 533 -20.89 19.06 -1.37
C ASN A 533 -20.65 19.77 -2.71
N ASP A 534 -20.21 21.03 -2.69
CA ASP A 534 -19.88 21.78 -3.91
C ASP A 534 -18.63 21.22 -4.60
N LEU A 535 -17.79 20.48 -3.87
CA LEU A 535 -16.54 19.90 -4.36
C LEU A 535 -16.69 18.50 -4.97
N LYS A 536 -17.80 17.78 -4.66
CA LYS A 536 -17.98 16.34 -4.96
C LYS A 536 -17.86 15.95 -6.45
N SER A 537 -18.17 16.88 -7.36
CA SER A 537 -18.12 16.64 -8.82
C SER A 537 -16.81 17.08 -9.48
N LYS A 538 -15.83 17.53 -8.69
CA LYS A 538 -14.60 18.16 -9.16
C LYS A 538 -13.39 17.28 -8.86
N GLN A 539 -12.32 17.45 -9.65
CA GLN A 539 -11.01 16.87 -9.35
C GLN A 539 -10.35 17.65 -8.20
N VAL A 540 -10.77 17.39 -6.95
CA VAL A 540 -10.33 18.14 -5.77
C VAL A 540 -9.54 17.27 -4.80
N LEU A 541 -8.49 17.87 -4.23
CA LEU A 541 -7.75 17.35 -3.09
C LEU A 541 -7.67 18.40 -1.98
N LEU A 542 -8.21 18.08 -0.81
CA LEU A 542 -7.98 18.84 0.42
C LEU A 542 -6.72 18.30 1.10
N THR A 543 -5.90 19.18 1.67
CA THR A 543 -4.64 18.79 2.34
C THR A 543 -4.62 19.12 3.85
N PRO A 544 -5.68 18.80 4.64
CA PRO A 544 -5.78 19.28 6.02
C PRO A 544 -4.76 18.64 6.95
N HIS A 545 -4.27 19.41 7.93
CA HIS A 545 -3.74 18.83 9.17
C HIS A 545 -4.90 18.45 10.10
N ILE A 546 -4.61 17.76 11.21
CA ILE A 546 -5.66 17.31 12.14
C ILE A 546 -6.68 18.39 12.50
N LYS A 547 -6.28 19.54 13.04
CA LYS A 547 -7.25 20.59 13.46
C LYS A 547 -8.08 21.20 12.32
N GLU A 548 -7.57 21.22 11.09
CA GLU A 548 -8.31 21.64 9.89
C GLU A 548 -9.33 20.57 9.53
N PHE A 549 -8.93 19.29 9.60
CA PHE A 549 -9.80 18.15 9.38
C PHE A 549 -10.97 18.11 10.39
N GLU A 550 -10.69 18.32 11.68
CA GLU A 550 -11.73 18.39 12.72
C GLU A 550 -12.78 19.48 12.42
N ARG A 551 -12.31 20.63 11.91
CA ARG A 551 -13.17 21.77 11.56
C ARG A 551 -14.04 21.49 10.36
N ILE A 552 -13.50 20.90 9.28
CA ILE A 552 -14.26 20.66 8.05
C ILE A 552 -15.17 19.44 8.14
N TYR A 553 -14.78 18.40 8.89
CA TYR A 553 -15.55 17.18 8.97
C TYR A 553 -16.65 17.27 10.04
N GLU A 554 -16.79 18.42 10.72
CA GLU A 554 -17.74 18.70 11.82
C GLU A 554 -17.76 17.61 12.90
N VAL A 555 -16.68 16.85 13.01
CA VAL A 555 -16.51 15.89 14.09
C VAL A 555 -16.19 16.73 15.30
N THR A 556 -17.21 17.02 16.10
CA THR A 556 -17.00 17.53 17.46
C THR A 556 -15.86 16.72 18.09
N SER A 557 -14.93 17.35 18.80
CA SER A 557 -13.77 16.65 19.38
C SER A 557 -14.17 15.44 20.26
N SER A 558 -15.44 15.33 20.65
CA SER A 558 -16.09 14.18 21.31
C SER A 558 -16.44 12.98 20.41
N SER A 559 -16.57 13.13 19.09
CA SER A 559 -16.88 12.03 18.14
C SER A 559 -15.68 11.52 17.34
N ILE A 560 -14.51 12.18 17.46
CA ILE A 560 -13.27 11.64 16.93
C ILE A 560 -12.84 10.51 17.86
N GLU A 561 -12.71 9.32 17.28
CA GLU A 561 -12.21 8.15 17.99
C GLU A 561 -10.86 8.51 18.63
N THR A 562 -10.81 8.42 19.96
CA THR A 562 -9.58 8.57 20.72
C THR A 562 -9.14 7.17 21.15
N PRO A 563 -7.93 6.73 20.74
CA PRO A 563 -6.91 7.49 20.02
C PRO A 563 -7.15 7.59 18.50
N PHE A 564 -6.62 8.68 17.90
CA PHE A 564 -6.86 9.08 16.52
C PHE A 564 -6.42 8.06 15.47
N ASN A 565 -7.35 7.58 14.63
CA ASN A 565 -7.05 6.66 13.53
C ASN A 565 -7.12 7.37 12.16
N PRO A 566 -5.98 7.79 11.57
CA PRO A 566 -5.96 8.54 10.30
C PRO A 566 -6.45 7.72 9.10
N PHE A 567 -6.31 6.39 9.15
CA PHE A 567 -6.77 5.51 8.07
C PHE A 567 -8.30 5.51 8.01
N LYS A 568 -8.94 5.24 9.15
CA LYS A 568 -10.41 5.22 9.24
C LYS A 568 -11.01 6.58 8.88
N LEU A 569 -10.48 7.67 9.44
CA LEU A 569 -11.01 9.01 9.22
C LEU A 569 -10.87 9.49 7.78
N ALA A 570 -9.70 9.31 7.17
CA ALA A 570 -9.51 9.69 5.76
C ALA A 570 -10.40 8.86 4.82
N ARG A 571 -10.58 7.56 5.11
CA ARG A 571 -11.51 6.70 4.35
C ARG A 571 -12.96 7.13 4.53
N SER A 572 -13.43 7.30 5.77
CA SER A 572 -14.81 7.73 6.04
C SER A 572 -15.13 9.08 5.40
N PHE A 573 -14.20 10.04 5.47
CA PHE A 573 -14.36 11.33 4.79
C PHE A 573 -14.50 11.17 3.28
N TYR A 574 -13.62 10.38 2.67
CA TYR A 574 -13.65 10.16 1.22
C TYR A 574 -14.90 9.40 0.78
N ASP A 575 -15.33 8.38 1.54
CA ASP A 575 -16.51 7.58 1.20
C ASP A 575 -17.82 8.40 1.35
N GLU A 576 -17.86 9.37 2.28
CA GLU A 576 -19.01 10.24 2.51
C GLU A 576 -19.11 11.37 1.47
N TYR A 577 -18.02 12.09 1.24
CA TYR A 577 -18.03 13.29 0.38
C TYR A 577 -17.58 13.03 -1.06
N HIS A 578 -16.86 11.94 -1.30
CA HIS A 578 -16.11 11.68 -2.55
C HIS A 578 -15.18 12.83 -2.95
N VAL A 579 -14.67 13.55 -1.96
CA VAL A 579 -13.69 14.63 -2.12
C VAL A 579 -12.33 14.08 -1.71
N GLY A 580 -11.32 14.25 -2.56
CA GLY A 580 -9.97 13.78 -2.26
C GLY A 580 -9.43 14.43 -0.98
N VAL A 581 -8.75 13.65 -0.14
CA VAL A 581 -8.15 14.11 1.09
C VAL A 581 -6.73 13.56 1.26
N LEU A 582 -5.79 14.43 1.56
CA LEU A 582 -4.47 14.13 2.10
C LEU A 582 -4.46 14.60 3.55
N LEU A 583 -4.62 13.68 4.48
CA LEU A 583 -4.62 13.97 5.90
C LEU A 583 -3.19 13.99 6.43
N LYS A 584 -2.66 15.20 6.65
CA LYS A 584 -1.28 15.42 7.10
C LYS A 584 -1.09 14.84 8.51
N GLY A 585 -0.09 13.98 8.68
CA GLY A 585 0.19 13.32 9.95
C GLY A 585 1.45 12.46 9.91
N SER A 586 1.63 11.64 10.95
CA SER A 586 2.67 10.59 10.98
C SER A 586 2.01 9.27 11.38
N PRO A 587 1.45 8.51 10.41
CA PRO A 587 1.64 8.65 8.96
C PRO A 587 0.72 9.71 8.30
N THR A 588 1.05 10.08 7.06
CA THR A 588 0.14 10.82 6.17
C THR A 588 -0.69 9.82 5.37
N THR A 589 -2.00 9.99 5.36
CA THR A 589 -2.95 9.15 4.59
C THR A 589 -3.56 9.94 3.43
N ILE A 590 -3.76 9.30 2.30
CA ILE A 590 -4.31 9.90 1.07
C ILE A 590 -5.45 9.03 0.56
N CYS A 591 -6.61 9.62 0.35
CA CYS A 591 -7.76 9.00 -0.30
C CYS A 591 -8.20 9.88 -1.47
N SER A 592 -8.13 9.39 -2.71
CA SER A 592 -8.61 10.12 -3.88
C SER A 592 -8.81 9.15 -5.05
N ASN A 593 -9.87 9.33 -5.84
CA ASN A 593 -10.18 8.50 -7.01
C ASN A 593 -10.14 6.99 -6.73
N ASN A 594 -10.69 6.57 -5.59
CA ASN A 594 -10.72 5.19 -5.08
C ASN A 594 -9.33 4.56 -4.88
N ARG A 595 -8.31 5.40 -4.71
CA ARG A 595 -6.95 5.01 -4.34
C ARG A 595 -6.68 5.45 -2.91
N TYR A 596 -6.10 4.53 -2.15
CA TYR A 596 -5.80 4.70 -0.74
C TYR A 596 -4.30 4.54 -0.58
N TYR A 597 -3.59 5.62 -0.26
CA TYR A 597 -2.15 5.61 -0.06
C TYR A 597 -1.77 6.00 1.36
N VAL A 598 -0.67 5.46 1.85
CA VAL A 598 -0.06 5.87 3.10
C VAL A 598 1.42 6.12 2.91
N CYS A 599 1.88 7.26 3.39
CA CYS A 599 3.30 7.59 3.41
C CYS A 599 3.76 7.81 4.85
N SER A 600 4.85 7.15 5.21
CA SER A 600 5.47 7.29 6.52
C SER A 600 6.95 7.68 6.45
N HIS A 601 7.32 8.31 5.32
CA HIS A 601 8.66 8.81 5.05
C HIS A 601 8.94 10.16 5.73
N GLY A 602 7.92 10.90 6.18
CA GLY A 602 8.10 12.15 6.93
C GLY A 602 8.88 11.99 8.25
N THR A 603 9.37 13.11 8.78
CA THR A 603 10.02 13.21 10.11
C THR A 603 9.52 14.43 10.86
N GLU A 604 9.81 14.50 12.16
CA GLU A 604 9.55 15.63 13.05
C GLU A 604 10.14 16.95 12.53
N ALA A 605 11.15 16.89 11.65
CA ALA A 605 11.72 18.03 10.95
C ALA A 605 10.69 18.82 10.12
N LEU A 606 9.60 18.18 9.71
CA LEU A 606 8.51 18.83 8.96
C LEU A 606 7.52 19.57 9.86
N ALA A 607 7.64 19.46 11.19
CA ALA A 607 6.75 20.11 12.15
C ALA A 607 7.10 21.60 12.36
N THR A 608 7.31 22.33 11.27
CA THR A 608 7.60 23.77 11.20
C THR A 608 6.58 24.45 10.30
N ALA A 609 6.15 25.67 10.65
CA ALA A 609 5.25 26.46 9.82
C ALA A 609 5.82 26.68 8.41
N GLY A 610 4.97 26.57 7.40
CA GLY A 610 5.33 26.75 5.98
C GLY A 610 5.68 25.46 5.22
N THR A 611 5.95 24.34 5.91
CA THR A 611 6.20 23.05 5.23
C THR A 611 4.95 22.52 4.52
N GLY A 612 3.76 22.82 5.05
CA GLY A 612 2.47 22.55 4.40
C GLY A 612 2.34 23.26 3.05
N ASP A 613 2.72 24.55 2.98
CA ASP A 613 2.66 25.34 1.74
C ASP A 613 3.61 24.78 0.68
N ILE A 614 4.80 24.31 1.10
CA ILE A 614 5.74 23.59 0.22
C ILE A 614 5.06 22.33 -0.32
N LEU A 615 4.52 21.47 0.55
CA LEU A 615 3.83 20.26 0.13
C LEU A 615 2.71 20.54 -0.87
N ALA A 616 1.87 21.56 -0.62
CA ALA A 616 0.79 21.94 -1.52
C ALA A 616 1.32 22.35 -2.90
N GLY A 617 2.41 23.15 -2.95
CA GLY A 617 3.09 23.50 -4.20
C GLY A 617 3.66 22.28 -4.94
N ILE A 618 4.31 21.34 -4.22
CA ILE A 618 4.82 20.09 -4.81
C ILE A 618 3.69 19.28 -5.46
N ILE A 619 2.58 19.09 -4.75
CA ILE A 619 1.40 18.36 -5.25
C ILE A 619 0.89 19.02 -6.54
N SER A 620 0.66 20.33 -6.50
CA SER A 620 0.12 21.06 -7.65
C SER A 620 1.05 21.03 -8.86
N CYS A 621 2.35 21.09 -8.65
CA CYS A 621 3.35 20.98 -9.72
C CYS A 621 3.32 19.60 -10.39
N ILE A 622 3.41 18.52 -9.60
CA ILE A 622 3.39 17.15 -10.13
C ILE A 622 2.05 16.84 -10.80
N ALA A 623 0.94 17.30 -10.23
CA ALA A 623 -0.40 17.15 -10.79
C ALA A 623 -0.55 17.90 -12.14
N ALA A 624 -0.02 19.12 -12.24
CA ALA A 624 0.00 19.88 -13.50
C ALA A 624 0.83 19.20 -14.59
N GLN A 625 1.85 18.43 -14.23
CA GLN A 625 2.68 17.65 -15.15
C GLN A 625 2.02 16.37 -15.68
N GLY A 626 0.75 16.12 -15.32
CA GLY A 626 -0.09 15.09 -15.94
C GLY A 626 -0.50 13.94 -15.02
N LEU A 627 -0.06 13.92 -13.76
CA LEU A 627 -0.51 12.91 -12.79
C LEU A 627 -1.89 13.27 -12.23
N ASP A 628 -2.67 12.24 -11.93
CA ASP A 628 -3.87 12.39 -11.11
C ASP A 628 -3.53 12.78 -9.67
N LEU A 629 -4.50 13.35 -8.95
CA LEU A 629 -4.28 13.88 -7.60
C LEU A 629 -3.85 12.83 -6.58
N ALA A 630 -4.29 11.59 -6.69
CA ALA A 630 -3.89 10.53 -5.75
C ALA A 630 -2.40 10.18 -5.93
N THR A 631 -1.99 9.93 -7.17
CA THR A 631 -0.60 9.58 -7.50
C THR A 631 0.35 10.75 -7.28
N ALA A 632 -0.05 11.98 -7.66
CA ALA A 632 0.72 13.19 -7.42
C ALA A 632 0.93 13.43 -5.92
N SER A 633 -0.11 13.22 -5.11
CA SER A 633 -0.03 13.33 -3.64
C SER A 633 0.92 12.32 -3.02
N GLY A 634 0.90 11.07 -3.50
CA GLY A 634 1.83 10.02 -3.06
C GLY A 634 3.28 10.43 -3.31
N CYS A 635 3.60 10.79 -4.57
CA CYS A 635 4.93 11.27 -4.94
C CYS A 635 5.36 12.49 -4.13
N ALA A 636 4.49 13.49 -4.04
CA ALA A 636 4.75 14.73 -3.33
C ALA A 636 5.06 14.51 -1.85
N THR A 637 4.26 13.67 -1.18
CA THR A 637 4.43 13.39 0.25
C THR A 637 5.75 12.69 0.53
N TYR A 638 6.16 11.75 -0.34
CA TYR A 638 7.46 11.10 -0.22
C TYR A 638 8.61 12.09 -0.44
N ILE A 639 8.60 12.85 -1.53
CA ILE A 639 9.65 13.85 -1.85
C ILE A 639 9.78 14.88 -0.72
N HIS A 640 8.65 15.37 -0.21
CA HIS A 640 8.60 16.30 0.92
C HIS A 640 9.17 15.66 2.20
N GLY A 641 8.80 14.41 2.49
CA GLY A 641 9.36 13.62 3.59
C GLY A 641 10.88 13.47 3.50
N ASP A 642 11.37 13.18 2.31
CA ASP A 642 12.79 12.97 2.03
C ASP A 642 13.60 14.27 2.18
N ALA A 643 13.08 15.37 1.63
CA ALA A 643 13.66 16.70 1.80
C ALA A 643 13.73 17.10 3.28
N GLY A 644 12.70 16.79 4.07
CA GLY A 644 12.70 16.97 5.52
C GLY A 644 13.80 16.17 6.24
N ARG A 645 14.01 14.91 5.84
CA ARG A 645 15.10 14.08 6.38
C ARG A 645 16.48 14.64 6.05
N ARG A 646 16.68 15.10 4.82
CA ARG A 646 17.95 15.70 4.38
C ARG A 646 18.22 17.02 5.10
N ALA A 647 17.21 17.87 5.22
CA ALA A 647 17.29 19.12 5.97
C ALA A 647 17.68 18.87 7.44
N ALA A 648 17.05 17.88 8.10
CA ALA A 648 17.37 17.51 9.48
C ALA A 648 18.82 17.04 9.67
N LYS A 649 19.39 16.31 8.71
CA LYS A 649 20.80 15.87 8.75
C LYS A 649 21.78 17.03 8.57
N SER A 650 21.37 18.07 7.85
CA SER A 650 22.22 19.23 7.55
C SER A 650 22.30 20.26 8.68
N LYS A 651 21.54 20.08 9.77
CA LYS A 651 21.41 21.05 10.86
C LYS A 651 21.52 20.38 12.23
N THR A 652 22.06 21.13 13.19
CA THR A 652 22.04 20.77 14.62
C THR A 652 20.74 21.17 15.32
N PHE A 653 19.99 22.12 14.74
CA PHE A 653 18.69 22.60 15.23
C PHE A 653 17.56 22.16 14.28
N PRO A 654 16.29 22.14 14.72
CA PRO A 654 15.17 21.82 13.85
C PRO A 654 15.18 22.68 12.57
N PRO A 655 15.01 22.08 11.38
CA PRO A 655 15.09 22.82 10.12
C PRO A 655 13.90 23.76 9.94
N THR A 656 14.15 24.82 9.19
CA THR A 656 13.12 25.75 8.72
C THR A 656 12.45 25.22 7.45
N ALA A 657 11.29 25.79 7.07
CA ALA A 657 10.67 25.48 5.79
C ALA A 657 11.61 25.77 4.60
N SER A 658 12.41 26.84 4.67
CA SER A 658 13.41 27.16 3.64
C SER A 658 14.52 26.10 3.55
N ASP A 659 14.92 25.50 4.67
CA ASP A 659 15.88 24.39 4.66
C ASP A 659 15.28 23.14 3.99
N VAL A 660 14.00 22.84 4.23
CA VAL A 660 13.29 21.76 3.54
C VAL A 660 13.23 22.04 2.04
N LEU A 661 12.85 23.25 1.65
CA LEU A 661 12.76 23.68 0.25
C LEU A 661 14.10 23.55 -0.48
N ALA A 662 15.20 23.96 0.15
CA ALA A 662 16.55 23.85 -0.42
C ALA A 662 16.99 22.39 -0.63
N ASN A 663 16.36 21.44 0.06
CA ASN A 663 16.63 20.01 -0.05
C ASN A 663 15.63 19.26 -0.95
N LEU A 664 14.86 19.95 -1.80
CA LEU A 664 13.95 19.28 -2.75
C LEU A 664 14.66 18.62 -3.95
N ASN A 665 15.90 19.02 -4.27
CA ASN A 665 16.61 18.52 -5.46
C ASN A 665 16.85 17.01 -5.38
N LEU A 666 16.26 16.25 -6.31
CA LEU A 666 16.46 14.81 -6.50
C LEU A 666 17.84 14.50 -7.13
#